data_AF-A0A661M3B9-F1
#
_entry.id   AF-A0A661M3B9-F1
#
_cell.length_a   1.000
_cell.length_b   1.000
_cell.length_c   1.000
_cell.angle_alpha   90.00
_cell.angle_beta   90.00
_cell.angle_gamma   90.00
#
_symmetry.space_group_name_H-M   'P 1'
#
loop_
_entity.id
_entity.type
_entity.pdbx_description
1 polymer ?
#
loop_
_entity_poly.entity_id
_entity_poly.type
_entity_poly.pdbx_seq_one_letter_code
_entity_poly.pdbx_strand_id
1 'polypeptide(L)'
;MIKKAFALTVLGMFCAFGLPCAPGQASAQWAITCGTIAHDEAKAILRASDGGHVVLGQTWSVNSDMNFWIVKLDESGHPVWQKEYGGSGEDIPQSITSTSDGGYVVAASTRSFGAGESDIWVVKLNFRGEIEWQRSFGSTETEIPSDIQQTVDGGYIIAAIRSSSTYTGFRWWLLKLDSTGNIDWQKIYDPGHDGLVHSIQQTLDGGYIVAGTVYARNGDFLILGLKESGDIEWQKSFGLDTNGDEHIEMNPIIKQTSDGGFIVAGQSILGSQNQIWAAKLDASRNIEWQKKYSTVGDYVFTSLIEKTEGGYILGGWRGCIGGESGTQSFDGWIMEIDSSGDIQWQRTYGGPTSSDNDKINSIVQTPDGGYIAAGFTESFDLAGGDAWVLRLSEDGSLEGCAAVNIWSGNSSDTSEIGVEITVGVTTTGTVTQDTVVAAEPFSLVFHDGCKYYSNMVQLPETGQTTSYHERDDGALKTGVEWPAPRFTDNGDGTITDNLTGLMWLKDCACLGERPWEEALTTVSDLNSNPDSYSCQDYTASYRDWRMPNRKELLSMIDRSRTNPALPLGHPFVRISTDYSVWSSSTYAGSTGSAWSFSMRFGLMWHTSKSYSRAVWAVRSIPSECKADFDHDGDVDGIDLVVFAQSFLTTEAPEFILEMFAREFGTTSCPLLP
;
A
#
# COMPACT_ATOMS: atom_id res chain seq x y z
N MET A 1 16.03 -42.21 42.22
CA MET A 1 15.64 -40.78 42.06
C MET A 1 16.50 -40.18 40.97
N ILE A 2 15.99 -40.14 39.74
CA ILE A 2 16.65 -39.48 38.60
C ILE A 2 15.88 -38.18 38.36
N LYS A 3 16.55 -37.03 38.51
CA LYS A 3 15.97 -35.75 38.10
C LYS A 3 15.96 -35.71 36.57
N LYS A 4 14.78 -35.77 35.95
CA LYS A 4 14.62 -35.35 34.56
C LYS A 4 14.92 -33.85 34.49
N ALA A 5 15.96 -33.47 33.75
CA ALA A 5 16.03 -32.11 33.24
C ALA A 5 14.98 -31.99 32.13
N PHE A 6 14.01 -31.09 32.30
CA PHE A 6 13.28 -30.57 31.16
C PHE A 6 14.23 -29.62 30.44
N ALA A 7 14.76 -30.05 29.30
CA ALA A 7 15.35 -29.13 28.35
C ALA A 7 14.19 -28.37 27.70
N LEU A 8 13.98 -27.12 28.11
CA LEU A 8 13.12 -26.20 27.38
C LEU A 8 13.93 -25.70 26.18
N THR A 9 13.94 -26.48 25.10
CA THR A 9 14.52 -26.05 23.82
C THR A 9 13.57 -25.00 23.25
N VAL A 10 13.86 -23.73 23.49
CA VAL A 10 13.25 -22.64 22.71
C VAL A 10 13.88 -22.72 21.33
N LEU A 11 13.23 -23.47 20.43
CA LEU A 11 13.44 -23.34 19.00
C LEU A 11 12.79 -22.02 18.58
N GLY A 12 13.55 -20.93 18.66
CA GLY A 12 13.13 -19.68 18.07
C GLY A 12 13.18 -19.79 16.55
N MET A 13 12.22 -19.15 15.87
CA MET A 13 12.34 -18.85 14.44
C MET A 13 13.61 -18.04 14.17
N PHE A 14 14.34 -18.40 13.12
CA PHE A 14 15.53 -17.69 12.66
C PHE A 14 15.33 -17.22 11.23
N CYS A 15 15.49 -15.92 10.99
CA CYS A 15 15.76 -15.43 9.64
C CYS A 15 17.24 -15.61 9.33
N ALA A 16 17.55 -16.56 8.47
CA ALA A 16 18.88 -16.75 7.91
C ALA A 16 19.05 -15.84 6.70
N PHE A 17 20.13 -15.05 6.69
CA PHE A 17 20.56 -14.41 5.45
C PHE A 17 21.09 -15.49 4.51
N GLY A 18 20.40 -15.68 3.38
CA GLY A 18 21.08 -16.08 2.16
C GLY A 18 22.24 -15.12 1.94
N LEU A 19 23.41 -15.67 1.59
CA LEU A 19 24.66 -14.90 1.49
C LEU A 19 24.41 -13.58 0.76
N PRO A 20 24.76 -12.41 1.34
CA PRO A 20 24.39 -11.13 0.76
C PRO A 20 24.87 -11.06 -0.68
N CYS A 21 23.96 -10.74 -1.61
CA CYS A 21 24.30 -10.57 -3.00
C CYS A 21 25.47 -9.56 -3.09
N ALA A 22 26.50 -9.89 -3.87
CA ALA A 22 27.88 -9.45 -3.64
C ALA A 22 28.08 -7.95 -3.27
N PRO A 23 29.00 -7.62 -2.33
CA PRO A 23 29.17 -6.25 -1.84
C PRO A 23 29.68 -5.32 -2.94
N GLY A 24 28.83 -4.42 -3.46
CA GLY A 24 29.25 -3.51 -4.52
C GLY A 24 28.28 -2.42 -5.02
N GLN A 25 26.96 -2.51 -4.79
CA GLN A 25 26.00 -1.52 -5.31
C GLN A 25 25.03 -0.98 -4.25
N ALA A 26 24.50 0.23 -4.50
CA ALA A 26 23.79 1.05 -3.52
C ALA A 26 22.29 0.74 -3.35
N SER A 27 21.77 -0.23 -4.09
CA SER A 27 20.46 -0.86 -3.89
C SER A 27 20.68 -2.35 -3.73
N ALA A 28 20.98 -2.80 -2.51
CA ALA A 28 21.24 -4.21 -2.26
C ALA A 28 19.95 -5.02 -2.49
N GLN A 29 19.87 -5.71 -3.63
CA GLN A 29 19.02 -6.89 -3.77
C GLN A 29 19.44 -7.92 -2.72
N TRP A 30 18.48 -8.68 -2.20
CA TRP A 30 18.73 -9.71 -1.20
C TRP A 30 17.67 -10.79 -1.25
N ALA A 31 18.04 -11.98 -0.78
CA ALA A 31 17.13 -13.09 -0.52
C ALA A 31 17.37 -13.56 0.92
N ILE A 32 16.30 -13.69 1.70
CA ILE A 32 16.34 -14.25 3.05
C ILE A 32 15.36 -15.41 3.16
N THR A 33 15.69 -16.38 4.00
CA THR A 33 14.77 -17.41 4.47
C THR A 33 14.48 -17.18 5.95
N CYS A 34 13.22 -17.29 6.34
CA CYS A 34 12.76 -17.15 7.72
C CYS A 34 11.93 -18.37 8.09
N GLY A 35 12.33 -19.07 9.14
CA GLY A 35 11.62 -20.27 9.56
C GLY A 35 12.24 -20.94 10.78
N THR A 36 11.83 -22.17 11.01
CA THR A 36 12.19 -22.98 12.16
C THR A 36 13.05 -24.18 11.74
N ILE A 37 12.68 -25.40 12.12
CA ILE A 37 13.22 -26.66 11.56
C ILE A 37 12.09 -27.50 10.93
N ALA A 38 10.94 -26.86 10.77
CA ALA A 38 9.71 -27.38 10.23
C ALA A 38 9.22 -26.35 9.21
N HIS A 39 8.25 -26.75 8.39
CA HIS A 39 7.79 -25.92 7.30
C HIS A 39 7.23 -24.57 7.76
N ASP A 40 7.71 -23.52 7.11
CA ASP A 40 7.35 -22.14 7.33
C ASP A 40 7.02 -21.51 5.97
N GLU A 41 5.96 -20.69 5.91
CA GLU A 41 5.49 -20.11 4.65
C GLU A 41 5.04 -18.67 4.86
N ALA A 42 5.57 -17.73 4.07
CA ALA A 42 5.03 -16.37 4.01
C ALA A 42 3.76 -16.35 3.15
N LYS A 43 2.65 -15.89 3.72
CA LYS A 43 1.35 -15.75 3.04
C LYS A 43 1.16 -14.39 2.41
N ALA A 44 1.59 -13.33 3.10
CA ALA A 44 1.42 -11.96 2.65
C ALA A 44 2.63 -11.10 3.03
N ILE A 45 2.91 -10.09 2.23
CA ILE A 45 3.90 -9.06 2.56
C ILE A 45 3.33 -7.66 2.33
N LEU A 46 3.69 -6.75 3.21
CA LEU A 46 3.34 -5.34 3.16
C LEU A 46 4.58 -4.46 3.30
N ARG A 47 4.47 -3.23 2.82
CA ARG A 47 5.36 -2.15 3.23
C ARG A 47 4.84 -1.49 4.51
N ALA A 48 5.73 -1.27 5.45
CA ALA A 48 5.46 -0.52 6.67
C ALA A 48 5.64 0.98 6.44
N SER A 49 4.96 1.79 7.24
CA SER A 49 5.06 3.27 7.23
C SER A 49 6.45 3.80 7.58
N ASP A 50 7.28 3.00 8.26
CA ASP A 50 8.68 3.33 8.61
C ASP A 50 9.70 3.11 7.48
N GLY A 51 9.26 2.58 6.33
CA GLY A 51 10.10 2.27 5.16
C GLY A 51 10.46 0.78 5.03
N GLY A 52 10.43 0.02 6.13
CA GLY A 52 10.69 -1.43 6.09
C GLY A 52 9.48 -2.26 5.64
N HIS A 53 9.52 -3.56 5.94
CA HIS A 53 8.57 -4.53 5.39
C HIS A 53 7.95 -5.37 6.52
N VAL A 54 6.72 -5.86 6.32
CA VAL A 54 6.04 -6.78 7.26
C VAL A 54 5.63 -8.02 6.51
N VAL A 55 6.10 -9.16 6.97
CA VAL A 55 5.82 -10.47 6.41
C VAL A 55 4.87 -11.18 7.38
N LEU A 56 3.70 -11.58 6.90
CA LEU A 56 2.78 -12.48 7.56
C LEU A 56 3.05 -13.88 7.05
N GLY A 57 3.28 -14.83 7.95
CA GLY A 57 3.46 -16.23 7.60
C GLY A 57 2.82 -17.19 8.59
N GLN A 58 2.93 -18.47 8.29
CA GLN A 58 2.48 -19.58 9.12
C GLN A 58 3.64 -20.55 9.38
N THR A 59 3.61 -21.22 10.53
CA THR A 59 4.54 -22.28 10.90
C THR A 59 3.78 -23.59 11.11
N TRP A 60 4.20 -24.68 10.48
CA TRP A 60 3.76 -26.03 10.85
C TRP A 60 4.53 -26.49 12.07
N SER A 61 3.96 -26.24 13.26
CA SER A 61 4.57 -26.62 14.51
C SER A 61 4.78 -28.14 14.62
N VAL A 62 5.83 -28.55 15.33
CA VAL A 62 6.17 -29.98 15.55
C VAL A 62 5.07 -30.70 16.35
N ASN A 63 4.15 -29.96 16.98
CA ASN A 63 2.97 -30.45 17.70
C ASN A 63 1.65 -30.30 16.93
N SER A 64 1.67 -30.01 15.63
CA SER A 64 0.53 -29.91 14.71
C SER A 64 -0.49 -28.78 14.96
N ASP A 65 -0.33 -27.95 15.99
CA ASP A 65 -1.13 -26.74 16.16
C ASP A 65 -0.50 -25.62 15.31
N MET A 66 -1.16 -25.19 14.23
CA MET A 66 -0.66 -24.11 13.37
C MET A 66 -0.93 -22.75 14.02
N ASN A 67 0.09 -21.89 14.12
CA ASN A 67 -0.08 -20.49 14.51
C ASN A 67 0.47 -19.60 13.38
N PHE A 68 0.01 -18.35 13.31
CA PHE A 68 0.59 -17.37 12.42
C PHE A 68 1.72 -16.59 13.10
N TRP A 69 2.69 -16.17 12.31
CA TRP A 69 3.78 -15.32 12.73
C TRP A 69 3.83 -14.06 11.88
N ILE A 70 4.41 -13.01 12.47
CA ILE A 70 4.71 -11.77 11.74
C ILE A 70 6.16 -11.39 12.03
N VAL A 71 6.95 -11.20 10.98
CA VAL A 71 8.29 -10.59 11.04
C VAL A 71 8.22 -9.20 10.45
N LYS A 72 8.69 -8.21 11.21
CA LYS A 72 9.03 -6.88 10.71
C LYS A 72 10.48 -6.89 10.27
N LEU A 73 10.72 -6.56 9.01
CA LEU A 73 12.03 -6.33 8.42
C LEU A 73 12.31 -4.82 8.31
N ASP A 74 13.58 -4.44 8.28
CA ASP A 74 14.01 -3.11 7.88
C ASP A 74 14.04 -2.95 6.34
N GLU A 75 14.50 -1.79 5.84
CA GLU A 75 14.67 -1.54 4.40
C GLU A 75 15.69 -2.51 3.74
N SER A 76 16.61 -3.07 4.52
CA SER A 76 17.71 -3.95 4.10
C SER A 76 17.47 -5.45 4.39
N GLY A 77 16.24 -5.82 4.78
CA GLY A 77 15.88 -7.22 5.05
C GLY A 77 16.30 -7.77 6.42
N HIS A 78 16.82 -6.96 7.34
CA HIS A 78 17.14 -7.44 8.69
C HIS A 78 15.88 -7.50 9.57
N PRO A 79 15.70 -8.55 10.39
CA PRO A 79 14.60 -8.61 11.34
C PRO A 79 14.72 -7.55 12.43
N VAL A 80 13.68 -6.72 12.56
CA VAL A 80 13.51 -5.68 13.59
C VAL A 80 12.76 -6.26 14.80
N TRP A 81 11.68 -6.99 14.54
CA TRP A 81 10.95 -7.78 15.54
C TRP A 81 10.23 -8.94 14.85
N GLN A 82 9.96 -10.01 15.59
CA GLN A 82 9.13 -11.13 15.15
C GLN A 82 8.25 -11.60 16.30
N LYS A 83 7.02 -12.04 16.01
CA LYS A 83 6.05 -12.53 16.99
C LYS A 83 5.14 -13.60 16.40
N GLU A 84 4.78 -14.57 17.22
CA GLU A 84 3.75 -15.57 16.95
C GLU A 84 2.42 -15.16 17.59
N TYR A 85 1.32 -15.50 16.93
CA TYR A 85 -0.05 -15.21 17.34
C TYR A 85 -0.91 -16.45 17.09
N GLY A 86 -1.63 -16.87 18.12
CA GLY A 86 -2.49 -18.05 18.11
C GLY A 86 -2.71 -18.57 19.52
N GLY A 87 -3.34 -19.73 19.64
CA GLY A 87 -3.81 -20.29 20.91
C GLY A 87 -3.49 -21.78 21.07
N SER A 88 -4.53 -22.57 21.31
CA SER A 88 -4.45 -24.00 21.62
C SER A 88 -5.03 -24.90 20.52
N GLY A 89 -5.30 -24.33 19.35
CA GLY A 89 -5.69 -25.01 18.13
C GLY A 89 -5.13 -24.25 16.93
N GLU A 90 -5.56 -24.62 15.72
CA GLU A 90 -5.05 -24.00 14.49
C GLU A 90 -5.57 -22.56 14.31
N ASP A 91 -4.66 -21.63 14.03
CA ASP A 91 -4.86 -20.21 13.78
C ASP A 91 -4.13 -19.82 12.48
N ILE A 92 -4.84 -19.90 11.34
CA ILE A 92 -4.28 -19.84 9.99
C ILE A 92 -4.48 -18.44 9.37
N PRO A 93 -3.41 -17.72 8.99
CA PRO A 93 -3.52 -16.36 8.47
C PRO A 93 -3.97 -16.33 7.00
N GLN A 94 -4.78 -15.34 6.63
CA GLN A 94 -5.32 -15.22 5.27
C GLN A 94 -4.96 -13.88 4.61
N SER A 95 -5.21 -12.77 5.29
CA SER A 95 -4.86 -11.43 4.77
C SER A 95 -4.38 -10.50 5.89
N ILE A 96 -3.56 -9.51 5.53
CA ILE A 96 -3.03 -8.46 6.40
C ILE A 96 -3.02 -7.14 5.61
N THR A 97 -3.38 -6.05 6.27
CA THR A 97 -3.32 -4.68 5.72
C THR A 97 -2.66 -3.73 6.73
N SER A 98 -1.85 -2.78 6.27
CA SER A 98 -1.30 -1.70 7.10
C SER A 98 -2.39 -0.69 7.42
N THR A 99 -2.45 -0.20 8.65
CA THR A 99 -3.48 0.75 9.10
C THR A 99 -2.96 2.19 9.15
N SER A 100 -3.86 3.16 9.04
CA SER A 100 -3.57 4.60 8.94
C SER A 100 -2.85 5.19 10.15
N ASP A 101 -2.92 4.54 11.31
CA ASP A 101 -2.16 4.81 12.53
C ASP A 101 -0.71 4.26 12.51
N GLY A 102 -0.31 3.59 11.42
CA GLY A 102 0.99 2.93 11.27
C GLY A 102 1.06 1.52 11.87
N GLY A 103 -0.07 0.99 12.36
CA GLY A 103 -0.23 -0.41 12.78
C GLY A 103 -0.56 -1.35 11.62
N TYR A 104 -1.11 -2.51 11.97
CA TYR A 104 -1.51 -3.56 11.02
C TYR A 104 -2.79 -4.24 11.49
N VAL A 105 -3.64 -4.68 10.56
CA VAL A 105 -4.81 -5.51 10.85
C VAL A 105 -4.68 -6.84 10.10
N VAL A 106 -4.95 -7.96 10.78
CA VAL A 106 -4.87 -9.32 10.24
C VAL A 106 -6.23 -9.97 10.30
N ALA A 107 -6.59 -10.74 9.27
CA ALA A 107 -7.69 -11.69 9.29
C ALA A 107 -7.15 -13.12 9.13
N ALA A 108 -7.58 -14.01 10.02
CA ALA A 108 -7.17 -15.40 10.12
C ALA A 108 -8.39 -16.31 10.36
N SER A 109 -8.29 -17.59 10.03
CA SER A 109 -9.18 -18.64 10.55
C SER A 109 -8.70 -19.05 11.94
N THR A 110 -9.59 -19.18 12.93
CA THR A 110 -9.24 -19.63 14.29
C THR A 110 -10.03 -20.85 14.74
N ARG A 111 -9.34 -21.80 15.37
CA ARG A 111 -9.90 -22.87 16.22
C ARG A 111 -9.69 -22.58 17.71
N SER A 112 -9.00 -21.49 18.05
CA SER A 112 -8.59 -21.12 19.40
C SER A 112 -9.52 -20.12 20.09
N PHE A 113 -10.10 -19.19 19.33
CA PHE A 113 -10.79 -18.00 19.90
C PHE A 113 -12.26 -17.87 19.46
N GLY A 114 -12.79 -18.85 18.73
CA GLY A 114 -14.09 -18.85 18.10
C GLY A 114 -15.20 -19.65 18.81
N ALA A 115 -16.32 -19.85 18.12
CA ALA A 115 -17.54 -20.51 18.57
C ALA A 115 -17.90 -21.77 17.76
N GLY A 116 -16.98 -22.36 17.00
CA GLY A 116 -17.22 -23.55 16.21
C GLY A 116 -15.98 -24.36 15.84
N GLU A 117 -15.96 -24.83 14.60
CA GLU A 117 -14.87 -25.63 14.00
C GLU A 117 -13.81 -24.74 13.33
N SER A 118 -14.16 -23.52 12.93
CA SER A 118 -13.26 -22.46 12.45
C SER A 118 -14.05 -21.16 12.37
N ASP A 119 -13.60 -20.11 13.03
CA ASP A 119 -14.21 -18.77 12.97
C ASP A 119 -13.26 -17.75 12.32
N ILE A 120 -13.77 -16.59 11.92
CA ILE A 120 -12.93 -15.45 11.52
C ILE A 120 -12.31 -14.84 12.78
N TRP A 121 -10.99 -14.72 12.84
CA TRP A 121 -10.25 -13.98 13.86
C TRP A 121 -9.62 -12.73 13.27
N VAL A 122 -9.97 -11.57 13.82
CA VAL A 122 -9.40 -10.28 13.44
C VAL A 122 -8.51 -9.78 14.56
N VAL A 123 -7.27 -9.44 14.23
CA VAL A 123 -6.26 -8.95 15.17
C VAL A 123 -5.75 -7.59 14.71
N LYS A 124 -5.99 -6.55 15.51
CA LYS A 124 -5.39 -5.22 15.32
C LYS A 124 -4.12 -5.11 16.14
N LEU A 125 -3.06 -4.74 15.46
CA LEU A 125 -1.71 -4.58 15.99
C LEU A 125 -1.26 -3.13 15.85
N ASN A 126 -0.46 -2.67 16.82
CA ASN A 126 0.31 -1.45 16.67
C ASN A 126 1.59 -1.69 15.83
N PHE A 127 2.34 -0.62 15.53
CA PHE A 127 3.57 -0.68 14.72
C PHE A 127 4.68 -1.61 15.28
N ARG A 128 4.58 -2.04 16.55
CA ARG A 128 5.49 -2.97 17.24
C ARG A 128 4.95 -4.40 17.30
N GLY A 129 3.82 -4.69 16.63
CA GLY A 129 3.14 -5.98 16.73
C GLY A 129 2.55 -6.26 18.12
N GLU A 130 2.21 -5.24 18.90
CA GLU A 130 1.47 -5.45 20.16
C GLU A 130 -0.02 -5.42 19.84
N ILE A 131 -0.79 -6.39 20.37
CA ILE A 131 -2.24 -6.47 20.15
C ILE A 131 -2.91 -5.30 20.85
N GLU A 132 -3.60 -4.46 20.07
CA GLU A 132 -4.42 -3.36 20.58
C GLU A 132 -5.84 -3.86 20.87
N TRP A 133 -6.38 -4.64 19.93
CA TRP A 133 -7.61 -5.41 20.14
C TRP A 133 -7.65 -6.64 19.24
N GLN A 134 -8.48 -7.61 19.62
CA GLN A 134 -8.81 -8.76 18.79
C GLN A 134 -10.31 -9.07 18.91
N ARG A 135 -10.87 -9.73 17.89
CA ARG A 135 -12.28 -10.16 17.82
C ARG A 135 -12.40 -11.46 17.04
N SER A 136 -13.37 -12.30 17.42
CA SER A 136 -13.77 -13.47 16.64
C SER A 136 -15.21 -13.30 16.14
N PHE A 137 -15.45 -13.74 14.91
CA PHE A 137 -16.76 -13.70 14.24
C PHE A 137 -17.02 -15.03 13.54
N GLY A 138 -18.07 -15.71 13.96
CA GLY A 138 -18.45 -16.99 13.37
C GLY A 138 -19.66 -17.59 14.06
N SER A 139 -19.85 -18.88 13.83
CA SER A 139 -20.91 -19.69 14.39
C SER A 139 -20.42 -21.11 14.69
N THR A 140 -21.32 -22.05 14.99
CA THR A 140 -20.94 -23.45 15.25
C THR A 140 -20.48 -24.23 14.02
N GLU A 141 -20.10 -23.53 12.95
CA GLU A 141 -19.81 -24.08 11.62
C GLU A 141 -18.42 -23.57 11.15
N THR A 142 -18.11 -23.62 9.86
CA THR A 142 -16.83 -23.14 9.31
C THR A 142 -17.02 -21.78 8.64
N GLU A 143 -16.32 -20.79 9.15
CA GLU A 143 -16.06 -19.51 8.52
C GLU A 143 -14.55 -19.27 8.32
N ILE A 144 -14.18 -18.81 7.13
CA ILE A 144 -12.78 -18.61 6.70
C ILE A 144 -12.70 -17.24 6.01
N PRO A 145 -11.91 -16.27 6.52
CA PRO A 145 -11.70 -15.03 5.81
C PRO A 145 -10.84 -15.24 4.56
N SER A 146 -11.04 -14.40 3.56
CA SER A 146 -10.24 -14.36 2.33
C SER A 146 -9.45 -13.07 2.22
N ASP A 147 -10.04 -11.93 2.59
CA ASP A 147 -9.39 -10.62 2.48
C ASP A 147 -9.91 -9.64 3.55
N ILE A 148 -9.04 -8.69 3.95
CA ILE A 148 -9.33 -7.62 4.91
C ILE A 148 -8.63 -6.31 4.51
N GLN A 149 -9.38 -5.22 4.47
CA GLN A 149 -8.85 -3.88 4.21
C GLN A 149 -9.37 -2.87 5.24
N GLN A 150 -8.57 -1.86 5.55
CA GLN A 150 -9.05 -0.71 6.33
C GLN A 150 -9.87 0.21 5.43
N THR A 151 -11.01 0.69 5.92
CA THR A 151 -11.87 1.64 5.24
C THR A 151 -11.51 3.09 5.57
N VAL A 152 -11.93 4.04 4.73
CA VAL A 152 -11.60 5.48 4.82
C VAL A 152 -12.08 6.12 6.13
N ASP A 153 -13.16 5.61 6.72
CA ASP A 153 -13.68 5.97 8.04
C ASP A 153 -12.83 5.44 9.23
N GLY A 154 -11.74 4.71 8.94
CA GLY A 154 -10.86 4.08 9.93
C GLY A 154 -11.34 2.70 10.41
N GLY A 155 -12.51 2.23 9.95
CA GLY A 155 -13.03 0.88 10.17
C GLY A 155 -12.39 -0.17 9.27
N TYR A 156 -13.04 -1.33 9.11
CA TYR A 156 -12.49 -2.45 8.34
C TYR A 156 -13.57 -3.17 7.55
N ILE A 157 -13.27 -3.55 6.30
CA ILE A 157 -14.12 -4.42 5.47
C ILE A 157 -13.45 -5.79 5.32
N ILE A 158 -14.23 -6.85 5.50
CA ILE A 158 -13.78 -8.24 5.46
C ILE A 158 -14.64 -9.01 4.46
N ALA A 159 -14.00 -9.84 3.65
CA ALA A 159 -14.64 -10.88 2.87
C ALA A 159 -14.28 -12.25 3.44
N ALA A 160 -15.28 -13.11 3.62
CA ALA A 160 -15.13 -14.47 4.11
C ALA A 160 -16.06 -15.44 3.38
N ILE A 161 -15.70 -16.72 3.37
CA ILE A 161 -16.63 -17.80 3.06
C ILE A 161 -17.27 -18.33 4.34
N ARG A 162 -18.51 -18.79 4.22
CA ARG A 162 -19.29 -19.38 5.31
C ARG A 162 -20.00 -20.64 4.85
N SER A 163 -19.87 -21.72 5.61
CA SER A 163 -20.66 -22.94 5.44
C SER A 163 -21.98 -22.86 6.20
N SER A 164 -22.97 -23.70 5.84
CA SER A 164 -23.97 -24.12 6.81
C SER A 164 -24.51 -25.54 6.57
N SER A 165 -24.85 -26.21 7.65
CA SER A 165 -25.74 -27.38 7.71
C SER A 165 -27.14 -27.13 7.13
N THR A 166 -27.55 -25.87 6.95
CA THR A 166 -28.88 -25.48 6.44
C THR A 166 -28.93 -25.24 4.94
N TYR A 167 -27.80 -25.20 4.23
CA TYR A 167 -27.72 -25.04 2.77
C TYR A 167 -26.47 -25.70 2.20
N THR A 168 -26.55 -26.23 0.98
CA THR A 168 -25.37 -26.82 0.32
C THR A 168 -24.45 -25.72 -0.23
N GLY A 169 -23.16 -25.87 0.04
CA GLY A 169 -22.10 -25.01 -0.50
C GLY A 169 -21.69 -23.85 0.40
N PHE A 170 -20.68 -23.10 -0.07
CA PHE A 170 -20.21 -21.89 0.59
C PHE A 170 -20.99 -20.65 0.13
N ARG A 171 -21.25 -19.74 1.07
CA ARG A 171 -21.77 -18.40 0.80
C ARG A 171 -20.72 -17.35 1.14
N TRP A 172 -20.82 -16.19 0.51
CA TRP A 172 -19.94 -15.06 0.81
C TRP A 172 -20.53 -14.30 1.99
N TRP A 173 -19.76 -14.16 3.06
CA TRP A 173 -20.11 -13.36 4.24
C TRP A 173 -19.19 -12.14 4.26
N LEU A 174 -19.78 -10.96 4.11
CA LEU A 174 -19.04 -9.69 4.18
C LEU A 174 -19.38 -9.00 5.50
N LEU A 175 -18.36 -8.48 6.18
CA LEU A 175 -18.48 -7.78 7.46
C LEU A 175 -17.80 -6.42 7.35
N LYS A 176 -18.55 -5.35 7.64
CA LYS A 176 -18.00 -4.01 7.91
C LYS A 176 -17.91 -3.81 9.41
N LEU A 177 -16.73 -3.43 9.89
CA LEU A 177 -16.43 -3.17 11.28
C LEU A 177 -16.12 -1.68 11.51
N ASP A 178 -16.40 -1.20 12.72
CA ASP A 178 -15.90 0.07 13.23
C ASP A 178 -14.39 0.00 13.52
N SER A 179 -13.79 1.16 13.81
CA SER A 179 -12.34 1.27 14.11
C SER A 179 -11.88 0.52 15.36
N THR A 180 -12.82 0.08 16.22
CA THR A 180 -12.58 -0.72 17.44
C THR A 180 -12.88 -2.22 17.26
N GLY A 181 -13.33 -2.62 16.06
CA GLY A 181 -13.64 -3.99 15.70
C GLY A 181 -15.07 -4.44 16.02
N ASN A 182 -16.04 -3.57 16.29
CA ASN A 182 -17.45 -3.99 16.41
C ASN A 182 -18.10 -4.01 15.03
N ILE A 183 -19.14 -4.83 14.82
CA ILE A 183 -19.84 -4.92 13.53
C ILE A 183 -20.74 -3.70 13.32
N ASP A 184 -20.48 -2.91 12.28
CA ASP A 184 -21.40 -1.89 11.76
C ASP A 184 -22.54 -2.56 10.99
N TRP A 185 -22.17 -3.39 10.01
CA TRP A 185 -23.10 -4.23 9.25
C TRP A 185 -22.43 -5.53 8.81
N GLN A 186 -23.24 -6.55 8.59
CA GLN A 186 -22.81 -7.82 8.01
C GLN A 186 -23.88 -8.35 7.05
N LYS A 187 -23.46 -8.96 5.95
CA LYS A 187 -24.36 -9.48 4.91
C LYS A 187 -23.87 -10.79 4.33
N ILE A 188 -24.81 -11.68 4.05
CA ILE A 188 -24.56 -12.98 3.40
C ILE A 188 -25.10 -12.89 1.97
N TYR A 189 -24.25 -13.19 1.01
CA TYR A 189 -24.57 -13.21 -0.41
C TYR A 189 -24.49 -14.66 -0.90
N ASP A 190 -25.52 -15.07 -1.65
CA ASP A 190 -25.56 -16.37 -2.31
C ASP A 190 -25.38 -16.14 -3.82
N PRO A 191 -24.19 -16.38 -4.39
CA PRO A 191 -23.92 -16.15 -5.80
C PRO A 191 -24.56 -17.18 -6.73
N GLY A 192 -25.25 -18.20 -6.18
CA GLY A 192 -25.93 -19.25 -6.93
C GLY A 192 -25.37 -20.67 -6.68
N HIS A 193 -24.98 -20.97 -5.45
CA HIS A 193 -24.25 -22.18 -5.00
C HIS A 193 -22.77 -22.29 -5.40
N ASP A 194 -22.03 -22.96 -4.50
CA ASP A 194 -20.59 -23.26 -4.56
C ASP A 194 -19.75 -22.11 -5.12
N GLY A 195 -19.49 -21.09 -4.29
CA GLY A 195 -18.63 -19.97 -4.65
C GLY A 195 -17.67 -19.55 -3.54
N LEU A 196 -16.48 -19.12 -3.94
CA LEU A 196 -15.45 -18.59 -3.05
C LEU A 196 -15.30 -17.09 -3.28
N VAL A 197 -15.28 -16.28 -2.22
CA VAL A 197 -14.89 -14.87 -2.32
C VAL A 197 -13.38 -14.79 -2.16
N HIS A 198 -12.71 -13.92 -2.92
CA HIS A 198 -11.25 -13.85 -2.97
C HIS A 198 -10.69 -12.46 -2.68
N SER A 199 -11.41 -11.38 -3.00
CA SER A 199 -10.92 -10.02 -2.83
C SER A 199 -12.05 -9.03 -2.55
N ILE A 200 -11.81 -8.05 -1.66
CA ILE A 200 -12.74 -6.95 -1.36
C ILE A 200 -11.99 -5.63 -1.15
N GLN A 201 -12.44 -4.56 -1.77
CA GLN A 201 -11.86 -3.22 -1.62
C GLN A 201 -12.96 -2.16 -1.49
N GLN A 202 -12.72 -1.13 -0.66
CA GLN A 202 -13.58 0.06 -0.65
C GLN A 202 -13.28 0.94 -1.86
N THR A 203 -14.30 1.38 -2.57
CA THR A 203 -14.17 2.20 -3.78
C THR A 203 -14.18 3.70 -3.47
N LEU A 204 -13.61 4.51 -4.37
CA LEU A 204 -13.50 5.97 -4.26
C LEU A 204 -14.86 6.70 -4.13
N ASP A 205 -15.96 6.06 -4.52
CA ASP A 205 -17.34 6.54 -4.35
C ASP A 205 -17.96 6.16 -2.99
N GLY A 206 -17.17 5.56 -2.08
CA GLY A 206 -17.59 5.12 -0.75
C GLY A 206 -18.23 3.73 -0.71
N GLY A 207 -18.49 3.12 -1.87
CA GLY A 207 -18.97 1.75 -2.02
C GLY A 207 -17.90 0.70 -1.76
N TYR A 208 -18.18 -0.54 -2.19
CA TYR A 208 -17.21 -1.63 -2.19
C TYR A 208 -17.26 -2.41 -3.50
N ILE A 209 -16.13 -2.93 -3.93
CA ILE A 209 -16.05 -3.91 -5.01
C ILE A 209 -15.53 -5.24 -4.47
N VAL A 210 -16.15 -6.33 -4.92
CA VAL A 210 -15.91 -7.69 -4.43
C VAL A 210 -15.74 -8.62 -5.62
N ALA A 211 -14.72 -9.47 -5.60
CA ALA A 211 -14.52 -10.50 -6.61
C ALA A 211 -14.47 -11.90 -5.99
N GLY A 212 -15.06 -12.86 -6.71
CA GLY A 212 -15.05 -14.26 -6.32
C GLY A 212 -15.35 -15.22 -7.48
N THR A 213 -15.18 -16.52 -7.21
CA THR A 213 -15.40 -17.63 -8.15
C THR A 213 -16.80 -18.24 -7.92
N VAL A 214 -17.51 -18.65 -8.97
CA VAL A 214 -18.83 -19.32 -8.87
C VAL A 214 -18.85 -20.64 -9.64
N TYR A 215 -18.59 -21.76 -8.96
CA TYR A 215 -18.46 -23.09 -9.58
C TYR A 215 -19.75 -23.57 -10.26
N ALA A 216 -20.93 -23.17 -9.77
CA ALA A 216 -22.22 -23.49 -10.40
C ALA A 216 -22.40 -22.90 -11.82
N ARG A 217 -21.48 -22.04 -12.27
CA ARG A 217 -21.40 -21.46 -13.62
C ARG A 217 -20.13 -21.89 -14.34
N ASN A 218 -19.76 -23.17 -14.23
CA ASN A 218 -18.48 -23.72 -14.68
C ASN A 218 -17.24 -22.99 -14.09
N GLY A 219 -17.40 -22.22 -13.02
CA GLY A 219 -16.35 -21.38 -12.47
C GLY A 219 -16.19 -20.02 -13.15
N ASP A 220 -17.26 -19.37 -13.62
CA ASP A 220 -17.21 -17.94 -13.93
C ASP A 220 -16.69 -17.13 -12.71
N PHE A 221 -15.92 -16.07 -12.96
CA PHE A 221 -15.75 -14.97 -12.02
C PHE A 221 -17.08 -14.23 -11.84
N LEU A 222 -17.38 -13.83 -10.61
CA LEU A 222 -18.44 -12.88 -10.27
C LEU A 222 -17.84 -11.67 -9.58
N ILE A 223 -18.15 -10.49 -10.11
CA ILE A 223 -17.81 -9.21 -9.51
C ILE A 223 -19.10 -8.56 -9.01
N LEU A 224 -19.12 -8.14 -7.74
CA LEU A 224 -20.20 -7.36 -7.13
C LEU A 224 -19.72 -5.93 -6.90
N GLY A 225 -20.51 -4.96 -7.35
CA GLY A 225 -20.42 -3.59 -6.86
C GLY A 225 -21.48 -3.36 -5.79
N LEU A 226 -21.06 -2.90 -4.62
CA LEU A 226 -21.87 -2.69 -3.44
C LEU A 226 -21.87 -1.21 -3.05
N LYS A 227 -22.98 -0.75 -2.48
CA LYS A 227 -23.06 0.56 -1.81
C LYS A 227 -22.35 0.50 -0.46
N GLU A 228 -22.14 1.67 0.16
CA GLU A 228 -21.61 1.79 1.53
C GLU A 228 -22.41 0.94 2.56
N SER A 229 -23.71 0.80 2.35
CA SER A 229 -24.62 -0.06 3.15
C SER A 229 -24.42 -1.57 2.92
N GLY A 230 -23.55 -1.97 2.01
CA GLY A 230 -23.44 -3.33 1.48
C GLY A 230 -24.64 -3.77 0.63
N ASP A 231 -25.49 -2.86 0.13
CA ASP A 231 -26.52 -3.27 -0.84
C ASP A 231 -25.90 -3.45 -2.22
N ILE A 232 -26.25 -4.54 -2.93
CA ILE A 232 -25.78 -4.75 -4.30
C ILE A 232 -26.30 -3.59 -5.17
N GLU A 233 -25.38 -2.82 -5.76
CA GLU A 233 -25.69 -1.87 -6.82
C GLU A 233 -25.71 -2.58 -8.18
N TRP A 234 -24.72 -3.40 -8.46
CA TRP A 234 -24.59 -4.17 -9.69
C TRP A 234 -23.82 -5.47 -9.46
N GLN A 235 -23.98 -6.41 -10.39
CA GLN A 235 -23.17 -7.63 -10.46
C GLN A 235 -22.86 -7.97 -11.92
N LYS A 236 -21.67 -8.52 -12.18
CA LYS A 236 -21.25 -8.94 -13.52
C LYS A 236 -20.42 -10.22 -13.45
N SER A 237 -20.72 -11.16 -14.33
CA SER A 237 -19.92 -12.39 -14.49
C SER A 237 -18.95 -12.26 -15.67
N PHE A 238 -17.77 -12.87 -15.54
CA PHE A 238 -16.72 -12.96 -16.56
C PHE A 238 -16.24 -14.42 -16.62
N GLY A 239 -16.00 -14.96 -17.83
CA GLY A 239 -15.75 -16.39 -18.06
C GLY A 239 -16.62 -17.01 -19.17
N LEU A 240 -17.63 -16.26 -19.66
CA LEU A 240 -18.52 -16.70 -20.75
C LEU A 240 -17.81 -16.83 -22.10
N ASP A 241 -17.15 -17.96 -22.32
CA ASP A 241 -16.45 -18.28 -23.56
C ASP A 241 -17.45 -18.39 -24.73
N THR A 242 -17.28 -17.56 -25.75
CA THR A 242 -18.19 -17.51 -26.91
C THR A 242 -18.01 -18.70 -27.86
N ASN A 243 -16.98 -19.51 -27.64
CA ASN A 243 -16.52 -20.52 -28.60
C ASN A 243 -16.88 -21.96 -28.21
N GLY A 244 -17.36 -22.17 -26.97
CA GLY A 244 -17.84 -23.48 -26.49
C GLY A 244 -16.77 -24.40 -25.91
N ASP A 245 -15.54 -23.91 -25.72
CA ASP A 245 -14.52 -24.57 -24.91
C ASP A 245 -14.69 -24.14 -23.44
N GLU A 246 -14.87 -25.09 -22.53
CA GLU A 246 -15.19 -24.83 -21.11
C GLU A 246 -13.92 -24.47 -20.32
N HIS A 247 -13.63 -23.18 -20.20
CA HIS A 247 -12.67 -22.64 -19.23
C HIS A 247 -13.29 -22.53 -17.82
N ILE A 248 -12.45 -22.66 -16.78
CA ILE A 248 -12.81 -22.43 -15.37
C ILE A 248 -11.96 -21.27 -14.84
N GLU A 249 -12.57 -20.12 -14.58
CA GLU A 249 -11.93 -18.90 -14.09
C GLU A 249 -11.87 -18.87 -12.54
N MET A 250 -10.67 -18.94 -11.94
CA MET A 250 -10.47 -19.06 -10.49
C MET A 250 -9.56 -17.99 -9.87
N ASN A 251 -9.70 -17.77 -8.56
CA ASN A 251 -8.88 -16.84 -7.76
C ASN A 251 -8.83 -15.37 -8.28
N PRO A 252 -9.97 -14.71 -8.58
CA PRO A 252 -9.93 -13.33 -9.05
C PRO A 252 -9.53 -12.36 -7.93
N ILE A 253 -8.50 -11.57 -8.19
CA ILE A 253 -8.14 -10.39 -7.40
C ILE A 253 -8.57 -9.15 -8.20
N ILE A 254 -9.24 -8.21 -7.55
CA ILE A 254 -9.66 -6.95 -8.16
C ILE A 254 -9.06 -5.77 -7.40
N LYS A 255 -8.66 -4.74 -8.13
CA LYS A 255 -8.28 -3.43 -7.58
C LYS A 255 -8.92 -2.31 -8.37
N GLN A 256 -9.42 -1.29 -7.69
CA GLN A 256 -9.70 0.00 -8.30
C GLN A 256 -8.36 0.66 -8.66
N THR A 257 -8.26 1.14 -9.89
CA THR A 257 -7.05 1.78 -10.43
C THR A 257 -7.05 3.29 -10.20
N SER A 258 -5.88 3.90 -10.26
CA SER A 258 -5.65 5.34 -10.05
C SER A 258 -6.42 6.27 -11.00
N ASP A 259 -6.82 5.77 -12.17
CA ASP A 259 -7.69 6.44 -13.15
C ASP A 259 -9.20 6.35 -12.79
N GLY A 260 -9.56 5.69 -11.69
CA GLY A 260 -10.92 5.44 -11.24
C GLY A 260 -11.58 4.19 -11.83
N GLY A 261 -10.93 3.53 -12.80
CA GLY A 261 -11.33 2.22 -13.36
C GLY A 261 -10.98 1.04 -12.46
N PHE A 262 -10.90 -0.17 -13.00
CA PHE A 262 -10.58 -1.38 -12.23
C PHE A 262 -9.71 -2.35 -13.01
N ILE A 263 -8.67 -2.90 -12.39
CA ILE A 263 -7.93 -4.06 -12.90
C ILE A 263 -8.40 -5.32 -12.16
N VAL A 264 -8.76 -6.36 -12.91
CA VAL A 264 -9.04 -7.70 -12.38
C VAL A 264 -8.11 -8.70 -13.04
N ALA A 265 -7.56 -9.62 -12.26
CA ALA A 265 -6.75 -10.73 -12.77
C ALA A 265 -7.02 -12.01 -11.96
N GLY A 266 -6.78 -13.16 -12.58
CA GLY A 266 -7.02 -14.49 -12.02
C GLY A 266 -6.40 -15.58 -12.88
N GLN A 267 -6.72 -16.84 -12.61
CA GLN A 267 -6.31 -17.99 -13.43
C GLN A 267 -7.49 -18.52 -14.25
N SER A 268 -7.23 -19.08 -15.43
CA SER A 268 -8.21 -19.75 -16.30
C SER A 268 -7.73 -21.17 -16.59
N ILE A 269 -8.52 -22.18 -16.23
CA ILE A 269 -8.16 -23.59 -16.37
C ILE A 269 -8.87 -24.18 -17.59
N LEU A 270 -8.13 -24.81 -18.51
CA LEU A 270 -8.67 -25.58 -19.62
C LEU A 270 -8.14 -27.02 -19.56
N GLY A 271 -8.99 -27.95 -19.11
CA GLY A 271 -8.64 -29.36 -18.94
C GLY A 271 -7.55 -29.58 -17.88
N SER A 272 -6.29 -29.61 -18.32
CA SER A 272 -5.10 -29.76 -17.46
C SER A 272 -4.03 -28.69 -17.72
N GLN A 273 -4.41 -27.54 -18.23
CA GLN A 273 -3.52 -26.38 -18.41
C GLN A 273 -4.11 -25.19 -17.62
N ASN A 274 -3.26 -24.49 -16.87
CA ASN A 274 -3.65 -23.28 -16.16
C ASN A 274 -3.02 -22.06 -16.85
N GLN A 275 -3.86 -21.13 -17.29
CA GLN A 275 -3.46 -19.85 -17.88
C GLN A 275 -3.68 -18.72 -16.88
N ILE A 276 -3.07 -17.57 -17.11
CA ILE A 276 -3.39 -16.32 -16.40
C ILE A 276 -4.34 -15.49 -17.26
N TRP A 277 -5.30 -14.81 -16.64
CA TRP A 277 -6.19 -13.86 -17.31
C TRP A 277 -6.18 -12.53 -16.57
N ALA A 278 -6.27 -11.43 -17.32
CA ALA A 278 -6.55 -10.11 -16.75
C ALA A 278 -7.48 -9.30 -17.66
N ALA A 279 -8.24 -8.39 -17.06
CA ALA A 279 -9.01 -7.37 -17.75
C ALA A 279 -8.97 -6.04 -17.02
N LYS A 280 -8.82 -4.97 -17.80
CA LYS A 280 -8.99 -3.59 -17.34
C LYS A 280 -10.41 -3.14 -17.66
N LEU A 281 -11.04 -2.51 -16.68
CA LEU A 281 -12.35 -1.89 -16.77
C LEU A 281 -12.22 -0.36 -16.65
N ASP A 282 -13.11 0.36 -17.32
CA ASP A 282 -13.29 1.80 -17.14
C ASP A 282 -14.02 2.11 -15.80
N ALA A 283 -14.09 3.38 -15.42
CA ALA A 283 -14.84 3.81 -14.22
C ALA A 283 -16.35 3.49 -14.28
N SER A 284 -16.90 3.32 -15.50
CA SER A 284 -18.28 2.88 -15.76
C SER A 284 -18.42 1.34 -15.75
N ARG A 285 -17.36 0.62 -15.39
CA ARG A 285 -17.26 -0.84 -15.27
C ARG A 285 -17.44 -1.59 -16.61
N ASN A 286 -17.19 -0.93 -17.75
CA ASN A 286 -17.07 -1.55 -19.08
C ASN A 286 -15.65 -2.11 -19.29
N ILE A 287 -15.49 -3.12 -20.14
CA ILE A 287 -14.17 -3.68 -20.47
C ILE A 287 -13.46 -2.70 -21.42
N GLU A 288 -12.27 -2.23 -21.02
CA GLU A 288 -11.34 -1.50 -21.90
C GLU A 288 -10.48 -2.51 -22.69
N TRP A 289 -9.93 -3.51 -22.00
CA TRP A 289 -9.26 -4.66 -22.61
C TRP A 289 -9.36 -5.90 -21.72
N GLN A 290 -9.23 -7.08 -22.32
CA GLN A 290 -9.08 -8.35 -21.62
C GLN A 290 -8.11 -9.28 -22.37
N LYS A 291 -7.22 -9.97 -21.67
CA LYS A 291 -6.14 -10.78 -22.23
C LYS A 291 -5.93 -12.07 -21.43
N LYS A 292 -5.72 -13.19 -22.15
CA LYS A 292 -5.20 -14.47 -21.61
C LYS A 292 -3.69 -14.50 -21.84
N TYR A 293 -2.91 -14.97 -20.87
CA TYR A 293 -1.46 -15.11 -20.91
C TYR A 293 -1.06 -16.56 -20.61
N SER A 294 -0.10 -17.08 -21.38
CA SER A 294 0.40 -18.46 -21.43
C SER A 294 -0.45 -19.48 -22.22
N THR A 295 0.22 -20.49 -22.76
CA THR A 295 -0.35 -21.68 -23.45
C THR A 295 0.24 -23.00 -22.94
N VAL A 296 1.37 -22.96 -22.21
CA VAL A 296 2.10 -24.13 -21.72
C VAL A 296 2.60 -23.90 -20.30
N GLY A 297 2.11 -24.71 -19.36
CA GLY A 297 2.60 -24.80 -17.97
C GLY A 297 1.48 -24.64 -16.94
N ASP A 298 1.70 -25.21 -15.76
CA ASP A 298 0.76 -25.10 -14.63
C ASP A 298 1.04 -23.81 -13.84
N TYR A 299 0.38 -22.69 -14.20
CA TYR A 299 0.45 -21.44 -13.44
C TYR A 299 -0.59 -21.40 -12.30
N VAL A 300 -0.26 -20.72 -11.21
CA VAL A 300 -1.21 -20.31 -10.17
C VAL A 300 -0.96 -18.85 -9.82
N PHE A 301 -2.04 -18.08 -9.80
CA PHE A 301 -2.04 -16.65 -9.55
C PHE A 301 -2.33 -16.35 -8.08
N THR A 302 -1.58 -15.41 -7.50
CA THR A 302 -1.69 -15.07 -6.06
C THR A 302 -1.67 -13.57 -5.76
N SER A 303 -1.21 -12.71 -6.67
CA SER A 303 -1.04 -11.29 -6.35
C SER A 303 -1.16 -10.34 -7.55
N LEU A 304 -1.67 -9.13 -7.29
CA LEU A 304 -1.91 -8.06 -8.26
C LEU A 304 -1.49 -6.70 -7.69
N ILE A 305 -0.71 -5.93 -8.44
CA ILE A 305 -0.29 -4.57 -8.10
C ILE A 305 -0.54 -3.65 -9.31
N GLU A 306 -1.09 -2.46 -9.08
CA GLU A 306 -0.98 -1.33 -10.02
C GLU A 306 0.32 -0.58 -9.72
N LYS A 307 1.17 -0.38 -10.73
CA LYS A 307 2.46 0.29 -10.59
C LYS A 307 2.28 1.81 -10.46
N THR A 308 3.11 2.48 -9.67
CA THR A 308 3.05 3.95 -9.47
C THR A 308 3.28 4.77 -10.74
N GLU A 309 3.98 4.19 -11.70
CA GLU A 309 4.36 4.73 -13.01
C GLU A 309 3.44 4.25 -14.15
N GLY A 310 2.41 3.46 -13.83
CA GLY A 310 1.49 2.83 -14.78
C GLY A 310 1.89 1.41 -15.18
N GLY A 311 0.89 0.62 -15.58
CA GLY A 311 1.01 -0.82 -15.78
C GLY A 311 0.78 -1.61 -14.49
N TYR A 312 0.98 -2.93 -14.56
CA TYR A 312 0.59 -3.86 -13.51
C TYR A 312 1.62 -4.96 -13.32
N ILE A 313 1.72 -5.46 -12.10
CA ILE A 313 2.50 -6.65 -11.75
C ILE A 313 1.56 -7.76 -11.33
N LEU A 314 1.75 -8.93 -11.96
CA LEU A 314 1.09 -10.18 -11.63
C LEU A 314 2.10 -11.10 -10.93
N GLY A 315 1.73 -11.64 -9.77
CA GLY A 315 2.56 -12.54 -8.98
C GLY A 315 1.90 -13.90 -8.78
N GLY A 316 2.73 -14.94 -8.64
CA GLY A 316 2.29 -16.30 -8.40
C GLY A 316 3.42 -17.31 -8.49
N TRP A 317 3.11 -18.50 -8.98
CA TRP A 317 4.09 -19.56 -9.24
C TRP A 317 3.68 -20.40 -10.44
N ARG A 318 4.62 -21.14 -11.01
CA ARG A 318 4.39 -21.99 -12.19
C ARG A 318 5.15 -23.30 -12.12
N GLY A 319 4.70 -24.31 -12.86
CA GLY A 319 5.46 -25.55 -13.05
C GLY A 319 6.89 -25.27 -13.54
N CYS A 320 7.86 -25.92 -12.89
CA CYS A 320 9.29 -25.72 -13.12
C CYS A 320 9.73 -26.04 -14.56
N ILE A 321 10.76 -25.34 -15.02
CA ILE A 321 11.20 -25.44 -16.43
C ILE A 321 12.32 -26.47 -16.56
N GLY A 322 12.00 -27.60 -17.18
CA GLY A 322 12.95 -28.68 -17.47
C GLY A 322 12.89 -29.88 -16.53
N GLY A 323 11.85 -29.99 -15.69
CA GLY A 323 11.65 -31.15 -14.83
C GLY A 323 11.52 -32.48 -15.59
N GLU A 324 12.03 -33.55 -14.98
CA GLU A 324 11.87 -34.91 -15.50
C GLU A 324 10.38 -35.30 -15.52
N SER A 325 9.98 -36.09 -16.54
CA SER A 325 8.58 -36.48 -16.74
C SER A 325 8.02 -37.28 -15.56
N GLY A 326 7.30 -36.61 -14.66
CA GLY A 326 6.55 -37.23 -13.56
C GLY A 326 6.68 -36.53 -12.20
N THR A 327 7.58 -35.56 -12.04
CA THR A 327 7.69 -34.74 -10.82
C THR A 327 7.19 -33.32 -11.10
N GLN A 328 5.98 -32.98 -10.62
CA GLN A 328 5.53 -31.59 -10.57
C GLN A 328 6.24 -30.89 -9.41
N SER A 329 7.13 -29.96 -9.74
CA SER A 329 7.67 -28.95 -8.81
C SER A 329 7.34 -27.56 -9.37
N PHE A 330 7.34 -26.55 -8.52
CA PHE A 330 6.94 -25.19 -8.86
C PHE A 330 8.08 -24.20 -8.61
N ASP A 331 8.18 -23.19 -9.49
CA ASP A 331 9.02 -22.00 -9.31
C ASP A 331 8.15 -20.77 -9.04
N GLY A 332 8.64 -19.81 -8.25
CA GLY A 332 8.02 -18.50 -8.10
C GLY A 332 7.98 -17.77 -9.44
N TRP A 333 6.94 -17.01 -9.73
CA TRP A 333 6.75 -16.32 -11.01
C TRP A 333 6.23 -14.89 -10.80
N ILE A 334 6.80 -13.95 -11.55
CA ILE A 334 6.36 -12.56 -11.62
C ILE A 334 6.34 -12.14 -13.09
N MET A 335 5.29 -11.41 -13.48
CA MET A 335 5.13 -10.79 -14.80
C MET A 335 4.76 -9.32 -14.65
N GLU A 336 5.39 -8.48 -15.47
CA GLU A 336 4.97 -7.10 -15.71
C GLU A 336 4.23 -6.99 -17.03
N ILE A 337 3.09 -6.29 -16.98
CA ILE A 337 2.32 -5.87 -18.14
C ILE A 337 2.16 -4.34 -18.11
N ASP A 338 2.11 -3.69 -19.26
CA ASP A 338 1.83 -2.24 -19.32
C ASP A 338 0.34 -1.91 -19.10
N SER A 339 -0.01 -0.63 -19.22
CA SER A 339 -1.39 -0.15 -19.07
C SER A 339 -2.36 -0.71 -20.13
N SER A 340 -1.85 -1.18 -21.27
CA SER A 340 -2.60 -1.85 -22.33
C SER A 340 -2.67 -3.37 -22.13
N GLY A 341 -2.01 -3.90 -21.10
CA GLY A 341 -1.88 -5.33 -20.84
C GLY A 341 -0.87 -6.04 -21.75
N ASP A 342 0.10 -5.34 -22.34
CA ASP A 342 1.18 -5.98 -23.11
C ASP A 342 2.36 -6.33 -22.20
N ILE A 343 2.85 -7.58 -22.30
CA ILE A 343 3.93 -8.11 -21.45
C ILE A 343 5.21 -7.32 -21.69
N GLN A 344 5.73 -6.70 -20.64
CA GLN A 344 7.03 -6.02 -20.64
C GLN A 344 8.15 -7.00 -20.29
N TRP A 345 7.96 -7.80 -19.25
CA TRP A 345 8.86 -8.88 -18.86
C TRP A 345 8.14 -9.94 -18.02
N GLN A 346 8.73 -11.14 -17.94
CA GLN A 346 8.36 -12.14 -16.94
C GLN A 346 9.61 -12.92 -16.50
N ARG A 347 9.61 -13.37 -15.25
CA ARG A 347 10.73 -14.10 -14.64
C ARG A 347 10.23 -15.23 -13.75
N THR A 348 11.03 -16.28 -13.65
CA THR A 348 10.89 -17.29 -12.60
C THR A 348 12.01 -17.18 -11.58
N TYR A 349 11.73 -17.63 -10.36
CA TYR A 349 12.63 -17.60 -9.22
C TYR A 349 12.53 -18.95 -8.50
N GLY A 350 13.64 -19.69 -8.48
CA GLY A 350 13.70 -20.99 -7.82
C GLY A 350 15.12 -21.57 -7.80
N GLY A 351 15.22 -22.83 -7.37
CA GLY A 351 16.45 -23.59 -7.25
C GLY A 351 17.04 -24.09 -8.58
N PRO A 352 18.16 -24.84 -8.50
CA PRO A 352 18.70 -25.63 -9.62
C PRO A 352 18.04 -27.01 -9.77
N THR A 353 17.13 -27.36 -8.87
CA THR A 353 16.58 -28.70 -8.66
C THR A 353 15.10 -28.73 -9.03
N SER A 354 14.73 -29.53 -10.03
CA SER A 354 13.34 -29.69 -10.47
C SER A 354 12.50 -30.64 -9.59
N SER A 355 12.89 -30.78 -8.32
CA SER A 355 12.21 -31.58 -7.30
C SER A 355 11.62 -30.73 -6.19
N ASP A 356 12.09 -29.50 -6.07
CA ASP A 356 11.88 -28.64 -4.92
C ASP A 356 10.86 -27.56 -5.32
N ASN A 357 10.06 -27.09 -4.36
CA ASN A 357 9.03 -26.09 -4.60
C ASN A 357 9.44 -24.72 -4.09
N ASP A 358 9.51 -23.77 -5.00
CA ASP A 358 9.67 -22.35 -4.74
C ASP A 358 8.42 -21.62 -5.19
N LYS A 359 7.86 -20.74 -4.34
CA LYS A 359 6.57 -20.09 -4.60
C LYS A 359 6.61 -18.64 -4.16
N ILE A 360 5.92 -17.78 -4.91
CA ILE A 360 5.62 -16.42 -4.49
C ILE A 360 4.11 -16.36 -4.25
N ASN A 361 3.74 -15.94 -3.04
CA ASN A 361 2.36 -15.79 -2.60
C ASN A 361 1.92 -14.32 -2.63
N SER A 362 2.84 -13.38 -2.40
CA SER A 362 2.52 -11.96 -2.30
C SER A 362 3.69 -11.10 -2.77
N ILE A 363 3.39 -9.93 -3.34
CA ILE A 363 4.39 -8.96 -3.81
C ILE A 363 3.91 -7.53 -3.55
N VAL A 364 4.86 -6.63 -3.31
CA VAL A 364 4.64 -5.18 -3.15
C VAL A 364 5.71 -4.38 -3.90
N GLN A 365 5.31 -3.29 -4.56
CA GLN A 365 6.25 -2.35 -5.17
C GLN A 365 6.94 -1.48 -4.11
N THR A 366 8.23 -1.25 -4.28
CA THR A 366 9.06 -0.43 -3.40
C THR A 366 9.29 0.96 -4.02
N PRO A 367 9.57 2.01 -3.21
CA PRO A 367 9.55 3.38 -3.70
C PRO A 367 10.59 3.70 -4.78
N ASP A 368 11.66 2.92 -4.84
CA ASP A 368 12.73 2.93 -5.83
C ASP A 368 12.39 2.17 -7.12
N GLY A 369 11.11 1.90 -7.40
CA GLY A 369 10.62 1.17 -8.57
C GLY A 369 10.76 -0.35 -8.49
N GLY A 370 11.60 -0.87 -7.59
CA GLY A 370 11.77 -2.30 -7.34
C GLY A 370 10.58 -2.96 -6.65
N TYR A 371 10.79 -4.21 -6.19
CA TYR A 371 9.74 -5.01 -5.56
C TYR A 371 10.26 -5.77 -4.35
N ILE A 372 9.38 -6.08 -3.40
CA ILE A 372 9.61 -7.19 -2.47
C ILE A 372 8.53 -8.25 -2.69
N ALA A 373 8.97 -9.48 -2.98
CA ALA A 373 8.12 -10.66 -3.07
C ALA A 373 8.32 -11.56 -1.85
N ALA A 374 7.29 -12.29 -1.45
CA ALA A 374 7.34 -13.25 -0.35
C ALA A 374 6.54 -14.52 -0.67
N GLY A 375 6.99 -15.65 -0.11
CA GLY A 375 6.37 -16.96 -0.25
C GLY A 375 7.14 -18.06 0.47
N PHE A 376 7.57 -19.07 -0.28
CA PHE A 376 8.08 -20.35 0.23
C PHE A 376 9.24 -20.86 -0.63
N THR A 377 10.20 -21.57 -0.03
CA THR A 377 11.31 -22.23 -0.74
C THR A 377 11.72 -23.53 -0.06
N GLU A 378 11.76 -24.62 -0.83
CA GLU A 378 12.49 -25.86 -0.48
C GLU A 378 13.93 -25.84 -0.99
N SER A 379 14.23 -25.02 -2.01
CA SER A 379 15.56 -24.94 -2.62
C SER A 379 16.62 -24.26 -1.76
N PHE A 380 16.21 -23.40 -0.82
CA PHE A 380 17.10 -22.56 0.00
C PHE A 380 16.87 -22.73 1.52
N ASP A 381 16.23 -23.83 1.92
CA ASP A 381 15.88 -24.12 3.32
C ASP A 381 17.05 -24.66 4.17
N LEU A 382 16.84 -24.72 5.49
CA LEU A 382 17.75 -25.43 6.42
C LEU A 382 17.31 -26.86 6.76
N ALA A 383 15.99 -27.13 6.71
CA ALA A 383 15.40 -28.46 6.53
C ALA A 383 13.87 -28.35 6.43
N GLY A 384 13.32 -28.53 5.22
CA GLY A 384 11.89 -28.68 5.01
C GLY A 384 11.16 -27.35 4.89
N GLY A 385 11.32 -26.68 3.75
CA GLY A 385 10.48 -25.60 3.22
C GLY A 385 10.34 -24.38 4.12
N ASP A 386 11.25 -23.42 3.97
CA ASP A 386 11.26 -22.17 4.75
C ASP A 386 10.50 -21.02 4.05
N ALA A 387 10.09 -20.00 4.81
CA ALA A 387 9.45 -18.83 4.21
C ALA A 387 10.48 -17.95 3.51
N TRP A 388 10.19 -17.58 2.26
CA TRP A 388 11.12 -16.90 1.38
C TRP A 388 10.75 -15.44 1.20
N VAL A 389 11.74 -14.54 1.21
CA VAL A 389 11.53 -13.11 0.91
C VAL A 389 12.65 -12.58 0.00
N LEU A 390 12.27 -11.89 -1.08
CA LEU A 390 13.14 -11.42 -2.16
C LEU A 390 13.02 -9.90 -2.33
N ARG A 391 14.13 -9.16 -2.28
CA ARG A 391 14.22 -7.77 -2.77
C ARG A 391 14.72 -7.75 -4.20
N LEU A 392 13.84 -7.39 -5.13
CA LEU A 392 14.07 -7.30 -6.56
C LEU A 392 14.26 -5.84 -7.00
N SER A 393 14.97 -5.64 -8.10
CA SER A 393 15.02 -4.36 -8.83
C SER A 393 13.77 -4.12 -9.68
N GLU A 394 13.67 -2.94 -10.26
CA GLU A 394 12.59 -2.51 -11.17
C GLU A 394 12.39 -3.45 -12.37
N ASP A 395 13.47 -4.00 -12.93
CA ASP A 395 13.41 -4.98 -14.02
C ASP A 395 13.06 -6.41 -13.54
N GLY A 396 12.84 -6.61 -12.24
CA GLY A 396 12.62 -7.91 -11.60
C GLY A 396 13.90 -8.73 -11.37
N SER A 397 15.10 -8.21 -11.63
CA SER A 397 16.33 -8.99 -11.39
C SER A 397 16.73 -9.08 -9.90
N LEU A 398 17.59 -10.05 -9.61
CA LEU A 398 18.22 -10.32 -8.31
C LEU A 398 19.74 -10.50 -8.57
N GLU A 399 20.46 -9.43 -8.86
CA GLU A 399 21.88 -9.51 -9.20
C GLU A 399 22.71 -10.03 -8.01
N GLY A 400 23.77 -10.78 -8.30
CA GLY A 400 24.76 -11.19 -7.30
C GLY A 400 24.35 -12.34 -6.36
N CYS A 401 23.09 -12.76 -6.35
CA CYS A 401 22.62 -13.90 -5.54
C CYS A 401 22.64 -15.21 -6.33
N ALA A 402 23.84 -15.79 -6.47
CA ALA A 402 24.11 -17.00 -7.27
C ALA A 402 23.41 -18.30 -6.81
N ALA A 403 22.59 -18.25 -5.75
CA ALA A 403 21.75 -19.38 -5.32
C ALA A 403 20.43 -19.42 -6.09
N VAL A 404 19.80 -18.26 -6.34
CA VAL A 404 18.49 -18.18 -6.99
C VAL A 404 18.68 -18.19 -8.51
N ASN A 405 18.18 -19.22 -9.18
CA ASN A 405 18.14 -19.23 -10.63
C ASN A 405 17.00 -18.33 -11.10
N ILE A 406 17.38 -17.28 -11.81
CA ILE A 406 16.43 -16.50 -12.61
C ILE A 406 16.45 -17.06 -14.03
N TRP A 407 15.39 -17.79 -14.41
CA TRP A 407 15.20 -18.13 -15.82
C TRP A 407 14.57 -16.95 -16.54
N SER A 408 15.41 -16.12 -17.16
CA SER A 408 14.96 -15.07 -18.07
C SER A 408 14.50 -15.68 -19.38
N GLY A 409 13.21 -16.03 -19.45
CA GLY A 409 12.53 -16.26 -20.71
C GLY A 409 12.42 -14.96 -21.49
N ASN A 410 13.49 -14.57 -22.21
CA ASN A 410 13.41 -13.57 -23.28
C ASN A 410 12.62 -14.18 -24.46
N SER A 411 11.33 -14.44 -24.25
CA SER A 411 10.40 -14.74 -25.31
C SER A 411 10.11 -13.43 -26.06
N SER A 412 10.98 -13.11 -27.03
CA SER A 412 10.57 -12.35 -28.21
C SER A 412 9.59 -13.17 -29.09
N ASP A 413 8.77 -13.99 -28.45
CA ASP A 413 7.80 -14.88 -29.06
C ASP A 413 6.45 -14.17 -29.07
N THR A 414 6.39 -13.11 -29.86
CA THR A 414 5.15 -12.42 -30.22
C THR A 414 4.36 -13.24 -31.25
N SER A 415 4.54 -14.57 -31.32
CA SER A 415 3.85 -15.44 -32.28
C SER A 415 2.68 -16.22 -31.68
N GLU A 416 2.51 -16.21 -30.35
CA GLU A 416 1.29 -16.68 -29.71
C GLU A 416 0.31 -15.51 -29.51
N ILE A 417 -0.79 -15.59 -30.25
CA ILE A 417 -1.74 -14.51 -30.47
C ILE A 417 -2.44 -14.15 -29.16
N GLY A 418 -2.20 -12.94 -28.65
CA GLY A 418 -3.17 -12.27 -27.80
C GLY A 418 -4.47 -12.08 -28.59
N VAL A 419 -5.45 -12.96 -28.38
CA VAL A 419 -6.76 -12.85 -29.03
C VAL A 419 -7.51 -11.71 -28.37
N GLU A 420 -7.49 -10.53 -29.01
CA GLU A 420 -8.46 -9.48 -28.72
C GLU A 420 -9.86 -10.02 -29.03
N ILE A 421 -10.59 -10.45 -28.01
CA ILE A 421 -12.02 -10.73 -28.12
C ILE A 421 -12.71 -9.37 -28.23
N THR A 422 -12.83 -8.87 -29.45
CA THR A 422 -13.66 -7.72 -29.76
C THR A 422 -15.10 -8.09 -29.43
N VAL A 423 -15.65 -7.51 -28.36
CA VAL A 423 -17.06 -7.67 -28.02
C VAL A 423 -17.88 -7.00 -29.11
N GLY A 424 -18.46 -7.81 -29.99
CA GLY A 424 -19.37 -7.38 -31.03
C GLY A 424 -20.67 -6.85 -30.43
N VAL A 425 -20.67 -5.59 -30.00
CA VAL A 425 -21.90 -4.88 -29.62
C VAL A 425 -22.71 -4.68 -30.89
N THR A 426 -23.69 -5.55 -31.12
CA THR A 426 -24.60 -5.49 -32.28
C THR A 426 -25.55 -4.30 -32.17
N THR A 427 -25.06 -3.09 -32.38
CA THR A 427 -25.91 -1.91 -32.60
C THR A 427 -26.53 -1.99 -34.00
N THR A 428 -27.77 -2.48 -34.05
CA THR A 428 -28.60 -2.38 -35.26
C THR A 428 -29.00 -0.92 -35.51
N GLY A 429 -28.11 -0.16 -36.15
CA GLY A 429 -28.33 1.24 -36.53
C GLY A 429 -27.56 1.57 -37.80
N THR A 430 -28.27 1.84 -38.90
CA THR A 430 -27.67 2.20 -40.19
C THR A 430 -26.94 3.54 -40.13
N VAL A 431 -25.62 3.51 -40.35
CA VAL A 431 -24.81 4.72 -40.56
C VAL A 431 -24.80 5.08 -42.04
N THR A 432 -25.37 6.24 -42.38
CA THR A 432 -25.09 6.91 -43.65
C THR A 432 -23.85 7.78 -43.49
N GLN A 433 -22.88 7.58 -44.37
CA GLN A 433 -21.64 8.33 -44.46
C GLN A 433 -21.91 9.82 -44.75
N ASP A 434 -21.40 10.74 -43.93
CA ASP A 434 -20.92 12.03 -44.45
C ASP A 434 -19.98 12.82 -43.52
N THR A 435 -18.88 13.29 -44.13
CA THR A 435 -18.09 14.50 -43.85
C THR A 435 -17.53 14.81 -42.43
N VAL A 436 -16.20 14.78 -42.34
CA VAL A 436 -15.38 15.38 -41.28
C VAL A 436 -15.48 16.91 -41.27
N VAL A 437 -15.72 17.52 -40.11
CA VAL A 437 -15.40 18.92 -39.83
C VAL A 437 -14.59 18.97 -38.53
N ALA A 438 -13.43 19.62 -38.58
CA ALA A 438 -12.56 19.75 -37.42
C ALA A 438 -13.17 20.68 -36.36
N ALA A 439 -13.07 20.28 -35.10
CA ALA A 439 -13.26 21.17 -33.95
C ALA A 439 -11.88 21.65 -33.47
N GLU A 440 -11.72 22.97 -33.36
CA GLU A 440 -10.54 23.64 -32.81
C GLU A 440 -10.28 23.19 -31.35
N PRO A 441 -9.01 23.12 -30.91
CA PRO A 441 -8.70 22.72 -29.54
C PRO A 441 -9.16 23.78 -28.53
N PHE A 442 -10.08 23.42 -27.64
CA PHE A 442 -10.31 24.17 -26.41
C PHE A 442 -9.05 24.09 -25.55
N SER A 443 -8.32 25.21 -25.47
CA SER A 443 -7.18 25.34 -24.57
C SER A 443 -7.71 25.50 -23.14
N LEU A 444 -7.67 24.42 -22.36
CA LEU A 444 -7.81 24.52 -20.91
C LEU A 444 -6.54 25.21 -20.39
N VAL A 445 -6.64 26.49 -20.05
CA VAL A 445 -5.56 27.21 -19.38
C VAL A 445 -5.54 26.72 -17.93
N PHE A 446 -4.73 25.71 -17.65
CA PHE A 446 -4.33 25.40 -16.28
C PHE A 446 -3.63 26.63 -15.71
N HIS A 447 -4.02 27.07 -14.51
CA HIS A 447 -3.13 27.92 -13.73
C HIS A 447 -1.98 27.06 -13.22
N ASP A 448 -0.75 27.41 -13.62
CA ASP A 448 0.48 26.82 -13.07
C ASP A 448 0.45 26.90 -11.54
N GLY A 449 0.65 25.76 -10.86
CA GLY A 449 0.74 25.73 -9.40
C GLY A 449 0.82 24.34 -8.78
N CYS A 450 0.01 23.39 -9.23
CA CYS A 450 -0.13 22.09 -8.57
C CYS A 450 1.06 21.14 -8.82
N LYS A 451 2.05 21.18 -7.91
CA LYS A 451 3.04 20.10 -7.75
C LYS A 451 2.60 19.15 -6.64
N TYR A 452 2.21 17.94 -7.00
CA TYR A 452 2.13 16.83 -6.05
C TYR A 452 3.54 16.49 -5.56
N TYR A 453 3.84 16.73 -4.29
CA TYR A 453 5.06 16.26 -3.65
C TYR A 453 4.79 14.91 -2.96
N SER A 454 4.70 13.84 -3.76
CA SER A 454 4.64 12.43 -3.28
C SER A 454 6.02 11.94 -2.79
N ASN A 455 6.73 12.77 -2.03
CA ASN A 455 8.17 12.66 -1.90
C ASN A 455 8.59 11.74 -0.75
N MET A 456 9.14 10.58 -1.13
CA MET A 456 10.45 10.22 -0.59
C MET A 456 11.36 11.46 -0.62
N VAL A 457 12.08 11.74 0.46
CA VAL A 457 13.08 12.82 0.46
C VAL A 457 14.27 12.41 -0.41
N GLN A 458 14.17 12.68 -1.71
CA GLN A 458 15.31 12.79 -2.63
C GLN A 458 16.30 13.78 -2.02
N LEU A 459 17.54 13.36 -1.82
CA LEU A 459 18.52 14.23 -1.19
C LEU A 459 18.95 15.33 -2.17
N PRO A 460 19.04 16.60 -1.73
CA PRO A 460 19.58 17.67 -2.55
C PRO A 460 21.00 17.35 -3.03
N GLU A 461 21.38 17.87 -4.21
CA GLU A 461 22.78 18.12 -4.51
C GLU A 461 23.41 18.91 -3.35
N THR A 462 24.64 18.60 -2.96
CA THR A 462 25.22 19.13 -1.72
C THR A 462 25.66 20.60 -1.81
N GLY A 463 25.42 21.25 -2.95
CA GLY A 463 25.99 22.55 -3.32
C GLY A 463 27.49 22.51 -3.64
N GLN A 464 28.15 21.35 -3.44
CA GLN A 464 29.58 21.19 -3.65
C GLN A 464 29.89 21.11 -5.15
N THR A 465 30.49 22.16 -5.68
CA THR A 465 30.93 22.23 -7.08
C THR A 465 32.42 21.90 -7.27
N THR A 466 33.18 21.86 -6.17
CA THR A 466 34.62 21.54 -6.16
C THR A 466 34.80 20.07 -5.80
N SER A 467 35.43 19.32 -6.71
CA SER A 467 35.90 17.96 -6.44
C SER A 467 37.34 17.97 -5.91
N TYR A 468 37.59 17.13 -4.92
CA TYR A 468 38.88 16.83 -4.30
C TYR A 468 39.33 15.39 -4.56
N HIS A 469 38.43 14.49 -4.99
CA HIS A 469 38.74 13.13 -5.38
C HIS A 469 37.79 12.64 -6.50
N GLU A 470 38.30 11.82 -7.42
CA GLU A 470 37.44 11.12 -8.39
C GLU A 470 36.37 10.31 -7.65
N ARG A 471 35.08 10.57 -7.95
CA ARG A 471 33.90 9.99 -7.29
C ARG A 471 33.50 10.60 -5.92
N ASP A 472 33.96 11.79 -5.55
CA ASP A 472 33.29 12.55 -4.49
C ASP A 472 31.98 13.22 -4.98
N ASP A 473 31.21 13.80 -4.06
CA ASP A 473 29.95 14.47 -4.38
C ASP A 473 30.14 15.67 -5.33
N GLY A 474 31.27 16.37 -5.23
CA GLY A 474 31.68 17.42 -6.16
C GLY A 474 31.97 16.93 -7.59
N ALA A 475 32.45 15.70 -7.75
CA ALA A 475 32.65 15.06 -9.06
C ALA A 475 31.36 14.42 -9.61
N LEU A 476 30.59 13.74 -8.75
CA LEU A 476 29.45 12.93 -9.14
C LEU A 476 28.17 13.74 -9.34
N LYS A 477 27.89 14.69 -8.43
CA LYS A 477 26.68 15.54 -8.43
C LYS A 477 25.36 14.75 -8.58
N THR A 478 25.29 13.56 -8.01
CA THR A 478 24.16 12.62 -8.13
C THR A 478 22.97 12.94 -7.21
N GLY A 479 22.77 14.21 -6.87
CA GLY A 479 21.61 14.67 -6.08
C GLY A 479 20.57 15.34 -6.95
N VAL A 480 19.58 15.99 -6.33
CA VAL A 480 18.63 16.87 -7.03
C VAL A 480 19.12 18.32 -7.00
N GLU A 481 19.25 18.95 -8.17
CA GLU A 481 19.58 20.38 -8.30
C GLU A 481 18.60 21.24 -7.48
N TRP A 482 19.11 22.26 -6.78
CA TRP A 482 18.25 23.10 -5.96
C TRP A 482 17.33 23.98 -6.81
N PRO A 483 16.02 24.06 -6.52
CA PRO A 483 15.16 25.04 -7.17
C PRO A 483 15.64 26.46 -6.86
N ALA A 484 15.42 27.37 -7.80
CA ALA A 484 15.69 28.79 -7.65
C ALA A 484 14.37 29.58 -7.70
N PRO A 485 13.90 30.18 -6.59
CA PRO A 485 14.52 30.21 -5.26
C PRO A 485 14.39 28.88 -4.50
N ARG A 486 15.36 28.56 -3.61
CA ARG A 486 15.30 27.35 -2.76
C ARG A 486 14.25 27.47 -1.66
N PHE A 487 14.11 28.68 -1.12
CA PHE A 487 13.19 29.00 -0.03
C PHE A 487 12.32 30.18 -0.44
N THR A 488 11.03 30.11 -0.14
CA THR A 488 10.07 31.21 -0.28
C THR A 488 9.72 31.72 1.12
N ASP A 489 9.96 33.00 1.38
CA ASP A 489 9.53 33.68 2.61
C ASP A 489 8.05 34.08 2.43
N ASN A 490 7.16 33.51 3.24
CA ASN A 490 5.72 33.69 3.06
C ASN A 490 5.22 35.03 3.66
N GLY A 491 6.08 35.76 4.37
CA GLY A 491 5.75 37.08 4.95
C GLY A 491 4.93 37.03 6.24
N ASP A 492 4.59 35.84 6.72
CA ASP A 492 3.76 35.55 7.91
C ASP A 492 4.56 34.90 9.07
N GLY A 493 5.90 34.95 8.98
CA GLY A 493 6.83 34.27 9.88
C GLY A 493 7.06 32.79 9.55
N THR A 494 6.62 32.32 8.39
CA THR A 494 6.95 30.98 7.87
C THR A 494 7.77 31.04 6.58
N ILE A 495 8.50 29.94 6.30
CA ILE A 495 9.30 29.76 5.09
C ILE A 495 8.96 28.42 4.45
N THR A 496 8.58 28.45 3.18
CA THR A 496 8.38 27.27 2.34
C THR A 496 9.70 26.82 1.72
N ASP A 497 10.05 25.54 1.87
CA ASP A 497 11.17 24.90 1.19
C ASP A 497 10.69 24.29 -0.14
N ASN A 498 11.05 24.94 -1.26
CA ASN A 498 10.60 24.57 -2.59
C ASN A 498 11.20 23.24 -3.10
N LEU A 499 12.20 22.67 -2.43
CA LEU A 499 12.73 21.35 -2.76
C LEU A 499 11.93 20.23 -2.07
N THR A 500 11.54 20.44 -0.81
CA THR A 500 10.97 19.38 0.04
C THR A 500 9.46 19.46 0.20
N GLY A 501 8.83 20.59 -0.12
CA GLY A 501 7.41 20.82 0.16
C GLY A 501 7.10 21.00 1.65
N LEU A 502 8.12 21.23 2.48
CA LEU A 502 7.98 21.48 3.91
C LEU A 502 7.91 22.98 4.19
N MET A 503 7.22 23.36 5.26
CA MET A 503 7.16 24.73 5.76
C MET A 503 7.77 24.79 7.15
N TRP A 504 8.64 25.77 7.36
CA TRP A 504 9.45 25.95 8.56
C TRP A 504 9.09 27.26 9.25
N LEU A 505 9.22 27.32 10.58
CA LEU A 505 9.24 28.62 11.26
C LEU A 505 10.43 29.44 10.76
N LYS A 506 10.21 30.70 10.40
CA LYS A 506 11.27 31.62 9.96
C LYS A 506 12.31 31.89 11.03
N ASP A 507 11.87 31.86 12.29
CA ASP A 507 12.65 32.19 13.46
C ASP A 507 13.12 30.95 14.22
N CYS A 508 14.38 30.59 14.03
CA CYS A 508 14.97 29.38 14.60
C CYS A 508 15.14 29.42 16.13
N ALA A 509 15.06 30.61 16.75
CA ALA A 509 15.23 30.77 18.20
C ALA A 509 13.90 30.88 18.96
N CYS A 510 12.76 30.95 18.26
CA CYS A 510 11.46 31.26 18.85
C CYS A 510 11.09 30.39 20.07
N LEU A 511 11.32 29.07 19.98
CA LEU A 511 10.93 28.11 21.01
C LEU A 511 11.99 27.92 22.11
N GLY A 512 13.15 28.59 21.97
CA GLY A 512 14.27 28.53 22.90
C GLY A 512 15.06 27.22 22.84
N GLU A 513 15.88 26.98 23.86
CA GLU A 513 16.68 25.76 24.01
C GLU A 513 16.19 24.94 25.20
N ARG A 514 15.86 23.67 24.95
CA ARG A 514 15.22 22.78 25.95
C ARG A 514 15.75 21.34 25.87
N PRO A 515 15.67 20.56 26.96
CA PRO A 515 15.82 19.10 26.91
C PRO A 515 14.88 18.48 25.86
N TRP A 516 15.24 17.31 25.34
CA TRP A 516 14.58 16.75 24.15
C TRP A 516 13.08 16.44 24.33
N GLU A 517 12.69 15.99 25.52
CA GLU A 517 11.29 15.69 25.84
C GLU A 517 10.46 16.97 26.02
N GLU A 518 11.04 17.97 26.69
CA GLU A 518 10.46 19.33 26.77
C GLU A 518 10.38 20.00 25.39
N ALA A 519 11.31 19.72 24.47
CA ALA A 519 11.26 20.24 23.11
C ALA A 519 10.03 19.73 22.34
N LEU A 520 9.69 18.45 22.48
CA LEU A 520 8.48 17.88 21.87
C LEU A 520 7.20 18.50 22.45
N THR A 521 7.10 18.62 23.78
CA THR A 521 5.93 19.26 24.41
C THR A 521 5.83 20.75 24.09
N THR A 522 6.95 21.43 23.87
CA THR A 522 6.99 22.86 23.47
C THR A 522 6.46 23.08 22.06
N VAL A 523 6.78 22.20 21.10
CA VAL A 523 6.18 22.29 19.76
C VAL A 523 4.69 21.91 19.80
N SER A 524 4.29 20.98 20.68
CA SER A 524 2.87 20.71 20.91
C SER A 524 2.14 21.90 21.53
N ASP A 525 2.78 22.66 22.43
CA ASP A 525 2.19 23.84 23.06
C ASP A 525 2.13 25.05 22.10
N LEU A 526 3.09 25.21 21.18
CA LEU A 526 3.01 26.17 20.08
C LEU A 526 1.71 25.99 19.25
N ASN A 527 1.24 24.75 19.08
CA ASN A 527 0.00 24.45 18.36
C ASN A 527 -1.27 24.83 19.11
N SER A 528 -1.21 24.97 20.44
CA SER A 528 -2.37 25.38 21.26
C SER A 528 -2.30 26.87 21.63
N ASN A 529 -1.10 27.37 21.92
CA ASN A 529 -0.84 28.66 22.54
C ASN A 529 0.29 29.40 21.80
N PRO A 530 0.15 29.74 20.50
CA PRO A 530 1.23 30.35 19.73
C PRO A 530 1.69 31.70 20.30
N ASP A 531 0.76 32.48 20.88
CA ASP A 531 1.03 33.78 21.50
C ASP A 531 1.92 33.68 22.77
N SER A 532 2.10 32.48 23.33
CA SER A 532 3.08 32.22 24.40
C SER A 532 4.54 32.34 23.94
N TYR A 533 4.78 32.37 22.63
CA TYR A 533 6.10 32.33 22.00
C TYR A 533 6.36 33.60 21.19
N SER A 534 7.45 34.32 21.52
CA SER A 534 7.86 35.51 20.77
C SER A 534 8.63 35.14 19.49
N CYS A 535 7.95 34.49 18.55
CA CYS A 535 8.43 34.29 17.18
C CYS A 535 8.42 35.62 16.43
N GLN A 536 9.55 36.00 15.83
CA GLN A 536 9.65 37.24 15.05
C GLN A 536 8.77 37.14 13.80
N ASP A 537 7.96 38.18 13.57
CA ASP A 537 7.07 38.36 12.41
C ASP A 537 6.05 37.22 12.21
N TYR A 538 5.79 36.39 13.23
CA TYR A 538 4.86 35.27 13.13
C TYR A 538 3.40 35.73 13.27
N THR A 539 2.68 35.65 12.15
CA THR A 539 1.25 35.98 12.05
C THR A 539 0.42 34.81 11.50
N ALA A 540 1.07 33.68 11.18
CA ALA A 540 0.42 32.52 10.60
C ALA A 540 -0.56 31.78 11.54
N SER A 541 -1.66 31.30 10.99
CA SER A 541 -2.72 30.58 11.71
C SER A 541 -2.47 29.07 11.87
N TYR A 542 -1.33 28.55 11.45
CA TYR A 542 -1.02 27.11 11.49
C TYR A 542 -0.87 26.55 12.92
N ARG A 543 -1.37 25.33 13.13
CA ARG A 543 -1.49 24.63 14.44
C ARG A 543 -1.09 23.13 14.36
N ASP A 544 -0.33 22.77 13.34
CA ASP A 544 0.12 21.42 12.98
C ASP A 544 1.66 21.31 12.95
N TRP A 545 2.33 22.16 13.72
CA TRP A 545 3.78 22.15 13.87
C TRP A 545 4.27 20.88 14.58
N ARG A 546 5.42 20.38 14.16
CA ARG A 546 6.11 19.23 14.76
C ARG A 546 7.62 19.45 14.76
N MET A 547 8.34 18.70 15.59
CA MET A 547 9.80 18.74 15.59
C MET A 547 10.35 17.91 14.42
N PRO A 548 11.28 18.46 13.60
CA PRO A 548 11.75 17.84 12.37
C PRO A 548 12.50 16.53 12.66
N ASN A 549 12.36 15.56 11.78
CA ASN A 549 13.10 14.30 11.86
C ASN A 549 14.54 14.47 11.29
N ARG A 550 15.38 13.44 11.46
CA ARG A 550 16.77 13.47 10.99
C ARG A 550 16.90 13.68 9.47
N LYS A 551 16.03 13.12 8.63
CA LYS A 551 16.07 13.29 7.16
C LYS A 551 15.71 14.74 6.76
N GLU A 552 14.75 15.36 7.46
CA GLU A 552 14.31 16.74 7.22
C GLU A 552 15.35 17.80 7.63
N LEU A 553 16.11 17.57 8.71
CA LEU A 553 17.25 18.44 9.04
C LEU A 553 18.42 18.26 8.05
N LEU A 554 18.60 17.04 7.50
CA LEU A 554 19.66 16.75 6.52
C LEU A 554 19.40 17.41 5.15
N SER A 555 18.14 17.60 4.73
CA SER A 555 17.79 18.20 3.43
C SER A 555 17.98 19.73 3.36
N MET A 556 18.20 20.39 4.50
CA MET A 556 18.50 21.83 4.57
C MET A 556 20.01 22.15 4.47
N ILE A 557 20.89 21.16 4.40
CA ILE A 557 22.34 21.36 4.53
C ILE A 557 22.97 21.84 3.22
N ASP A 558 23.70 22.95 3.30
CA ASP A 558 24.70 23.33 2.30
C ASP A 558 26.08 22.86 2.76
N ARG A 559 26.65 21.85 2.09
CA ARG A 559 27.97 21.30 2.44
C ARG A 559 29.13 22.22 2.06
N SER A 560 28.90 23.16 1.15
CA SER A 560 29.90 24.16 0.77
C SER A 560 30.05 25.29 1.80
N ARG A 561 29.18 25.35 2.82
CA ARG A 561 29.09 26.46 3.77
C ARG A 561 29.22 26.03 5.23
N THR A 562 29.59 27.00 6.06
CA THR A 562 29.66 26.87 7.52
C THR A 562 29.23 28.21 8.14
N ASN A 563 28.58 28.13 9.30
CA ASN A 563 28.18 29.29 10.12
C ASN A 563 27.32 30.36 9.40
N PRO A 564 26.08 30.04 8.96
CA PRO A 564 25.43 28.72 9.02
C PRO A 564 25.68 27.87 7.77
N ALA A 565 25.59 26.54 7.92
CA ALA A 565 25.66 25.54 6.85
C ALA A 565 24.31 25.36 6.14
N LEU A 566 23.71 26.47 5.72
CA LEU A 566 22.44 26.56 5.00
C LEU A 566 22.65 27.23 3.63
N PRO A 567 21.79 27.00 2.62
CA PRO A 567 21.89 27.60 1.30
C PRO A 567 22.08 29.12 1.31
N LEU A 568 22.89 29.65 0.38
CA LEU A 568 23.11 31.09 0.27
C LEU A 568 21.80 31.83 -0.03
N GLY A 569 21.52 32.89 0.74
CA GLY A 569 20.29 33.68 0.59
C GLY A 569 19.06 33.13 1.33
N HIS A 570 19.22 32.17 2.25
CA HIS A 570 18.12 31.68 3.08
C HIS A 570 17.41 32.84 3.85
N PRO A 571 16.07 32.82 4.03
CA PRO A 571 15.37 33.88 4.76
C PRO A 571 15.28 33.67 6.28
N PHE A 572 15.83 32.57 6.81
CA PHE A 572 15.80 32.24 8.25
C PHE A 572 16.52 33.26 9.13
N VAL A 573 15.94 33.56 10.30
CA VAL A 573 16.46 34.51 11.30
C VAL A 573 16.73 33.84 12.65
N ARG A 574 17.57 34.49 13.47
CA ARG A 574 18.00 34.03 14.81
C ARG A 574 18.49 32.56 14.85
N ILE A 575 19.20 32.14 13.81
CA ILE A 575 19.76 30.77 13.72
C ILE A 575 20.74 30.51 14.88
N SER A 576 20.46 29.52 15.72
CA SER A 576 21.40 29.09 16.75
C SER A 576 22.59 28.37 16.10
N THR A 577 23.75 29.04 16.05
CA THR A 577 25.01 28.48 15.53
C THR A 577 25.96 28.02 16.64
N ASP A 578 25.75 28.45 17.89
CA ASP A 578 26.56 27.99 19.03
C ASP A 578 26.11 26.63 19.58
N TYR A 579 24.84 26.26 19.35
CA TYR A 579 24.26 24.98 19.75
C TYR A 579 23.73 24.21 18.52
N SER A 580 23.39 22.92 18.71
CA SER A 580 22.65 22.16 17.70
C SER A 580 21.14 22.33 17.85
N VAL A 581 20.40 22.10 16.76
CA VAL A 581 18.93 22.00 16.73
C VAL A 581 18.52 20.54 16.98
N TRP A 582 17.49 20.30 17.78
CA TRP A 582 16.98 18.94 18.01
C TRP A 582 16.28 18.35 16.78
N SER A 583 16.40 17.03 16.60
CA SER A 583 15.51 16.24 15.74
C SER A 583 14.64 15.30 16.57
N SER A 584 13.43 15.00 16.10
CA SER A 584 12.50 14.03 16.70
C SER A 584 12.99 12.58 16.60
N SER A 585 14.11 12.31 15.91
CA SER A 585 14.68 10.98 15.78
C SER A 585 15.57 10.63 16.98
N THR A 586 15.16 9.64 17.77
CA THR A 586 16.01 9.03 18.82
C THR A 586 17.24 8.35 18.19
N TYR A 587 18.38 8.35 18.88
CA TYR A 587 19.58 7.66 18.40
C TYR A 587 19.51 6.16 18.73
N ALA A 588 19.50 5.30 17.71
CA ALA A 588 19.37 3.85 17.89
C ALA A 588 20.45 3.23 18.80
N GLY A 589 21.69 3.73 18.73
CA GLY A 589 22.80 3.24 19.58
C GLY A 589 22.72 3.66 21.05
N SER A 590 21.82 4.58 21.42
CA SER A 590 21.54 4.95 22.81
C SER A 590 20.21 5.68 22.89
N THR A 591 19.17 5.01 23.42
CA THR A 591 17.80 5.55 23.50
C THR A 591 17.66 6.79 24.42
N GLY A 592 18.61 6.98 25.33
CA GLY A 592 18.78 8.19 26.13
C GLY A 592 19.38 9.38 25.36
N SER A 593 19.74 9.20 24.09
CA SER A 593 20.20 10.25 23.18
C SER A 593 19.25 10.44 22.00
N ALA A 594 19.25 11.63 21.43
CA ALA A 594 18.56 11.94 20.19
C ALA A 594 19.54 12.55 19.17
N TRP A 595 19.15 12.53 17.90
CA TRP A 595 19.89 13.22 16.85
C TRP A 595 19.69 14.73 16.95
N SER A 596 20.77 15.49 16.75
CA SER A 596 20.76 16.96 16.71
C SER A 596 21.68 17.47 15.61
N PHE A 597 21.31 18.58 14.99
CA PHE A 597 21.98 19.15 13.83
C PHE A 597 22.77 20.42 14.19
N SER A 598 24.08 20.44 13.93
CA SER A 598 24.91 21.63 14.12
C SER A 598 24.81 22.58 12.92
N MET A 599 24.06 23.67 13.08
CA MET A 599 23.95 24.75 12.09
C MET A 599 25.31 25.36 11.72
N ARG A 600 26.28 25.34 12.64
CA ARG A 600 27.63 25.86 12.38
C ARG A 600 28.42 24.99 11.42
N PHE A 601 28.44 23.68 11.63
CA PHE A 601 29.33 22.77 10.88
C PHE A 601 28.62 21.93 9.80
N GLY A 602 27.29 21.98 9.71
CA GLY A 602 26.54 21.11 8.81
C GLY A 602 26.56 19.64 9.23
N LEU A 603 26.79 19.35 10.52
CA LEU A 603 27.02 17.99 11.02
C LEU A 603 25.86 17.49 11.89
N MET A 604 25.46 16.24 11.67
CA MET A 604 24.55 15.51 12.54
C MET A 604 25.32 14.82 13.66
N TRP A 605 24.94 15.09 14.90
CA TRP A 605 25.47 14.46 16.11
C TRP A 605 24.34 13.74 16.85
N HIS A 606 24.64 12.69 17.60
CA HIS A 606 23.77 12.28 18.69
C HIS A 606 24.13 13.08 19.95
N THR A 607 23.17 13.34 20.82
CA THR A 607 23.36 14.10 22.06
C THR A 607 22.39 13.56 23.11
N SER A 608 22.82 13.47 24.38
CA SER A 608 21.95 13.06 25.49
C SER A 608 20.70 13.95 25.55
N LYS A 609 19.53 13.32 25.67
CA LYS A 609 18.21 14.00 25.73
C LYS A 609 18.11 14.98 26.92
N SER A 610 18.97 14.82 27.91
CA SER A 610 19.10 15.71 29.08
C SER A 610 19.77 17.06 28.82
N TYR A 611 20.38 17.28 27.65
CA TYR A 611 20.99 18.58 27.33
C TYR A 611 20.00 19.50 26.62
N SER A 612 20.05 20.80 26.90
CA SER A 612 19.33 21.79 26.11
C SER A 612 19.92 21.92 24.71
N ARG A 613 19.03 21.98 23.71
CA ARG A 613 19.32 22.29 22.30
C ARG A 613 18.18 23.12 21.73
N ALA A 614 18.47 23.87 20.67
CA ALA A 614 17.49 24.72 20.01
C ALA A 614 16.32 23.90 19.45
N VAL A 615 15.10 24.38 19.67
CA VAL A 615 13.87 23.75 19.19
C VAL A 615 13.40 24.53 17.97
N TRP A 616 13.33 23.87 16.83
CA TRP A 616 12.88 24.46 15.57
C TRP A 616 11.74 23.62 15.02
N ALA A 617 10.64 24.26 14.62
CA ALA A 617 9.45 23.55 14.16
C ALA A 617 9.32 23.55 12.64
N VAL A 618 8.79 22.43 12.15
CA VAL A 618 8.44 22.19 10.74
C VAL A 618 6.99 21.69 10.68
N ARG A 619 6.33 21.94 9.56
CA ARG A 619 5.03 21.34 9.20
C ARG A 619 5.07 20.90 7.74
N SER A 620 4.17 19.99 7.38
CA SER A 620 3.92 19.70 5.98
C SER A 620 3.08 20.83 5.38
N ILE A 621 3.31 21.19 4.11
CA ILE A 621 2.37 22.05 3.40
C ILE A 621 1.16 21.19 3.04
N PRO A 622 -0.09 21.57 3.42
CA PRO A 622 -1.27 20.88 2.95
C PRO A 622 -1.33 20.99 1.43
N SER A 623 -1.56 19.88 0.73
CA SER A 623 -1.99 19.94 -0.67
C SER A 623 -3.27 20.79 -0.74
N GLU A 624 -3.26 21.87 -1.54
CA GLU A 624 -4.34 22.86 -1.56
C GLU A 624 -5.67 22.27 -2.06
N CYS A 625 -6.44 21.71 -1.13
CA CYS A 625 -7.82 21.27 -1.29
C CYS A 625 -8.61 21.62 -0.02
N LYS A 626 -8.71 22.92 0.30
CA LYS A 626 -9.78 23.43 1.17
C LYS A 626 -10.23 24.81 0.71
N ALA A 627 -11.54 24.94 0.50
CA ALA A 627 -12.19 26.23 0.39
C ALA A 627 -12.16 26.92 1.76
N ASP A 628 -11.88 28.21 1.76
CA ASP A 628 -11.91 29.06 2.94
C ASP A 628 -13.33 29.56 3.19
N PHE A 629 -13.79 29.53 4.45
CA PHE A 629 -14.99 30.24 4.90
C PHE A 629 -14.78 30.69 6.34
N ASP A 630 -15.01 31.99 6.54
CA ASP A 630 -14.57 32.79 7.69
C ASP A 630 -15.64 32.91 8.80
N HIS A 631 -15.18 33.32 9.98
CA HIS A 631 -15.95 34.04 11.01
C HIS A 631 -17.10 33.33 11.76
N ASP A 632 -16.77 32.46 12.71
CA ASP A 632 -16.79 32.82 14.14
C ASP A 632 -16.07 31.78 15.02
N GLY A 633 -15.58 32.22 16.19
CA GLY A 633 -14.76 31.39 17.07
C GLY A 633 -15.51 30.96 18.32
N ASP A 634 -15.82 29.67 18.41
CA ASP A 634 -15.74 28.91 19.66
C ASP A 634 -15.47 27.43 19.37
N VAL A 635 -14.92 26.69 20.33
CA VAL A 635 -14.47 25.29 20.12
C VAL A 635 -15.26 24.34 21.00
N ASP A 636 -15.89 23.32 20.40
CA ASP A 636 -16.02 22.00 21.02
C ASP A 636 -16.31 20.92 19.95
N GLY A 637 -15.90 19.68 20.25
CA GLY A 637 -15.60 18.68 19.24
C GLY A 637 -16.74 17.99 18.48
N ILE A 638 -16.26 17.20 17.50
CA ILE A 638 -16.85 15.99 16.89
C ILE A 638 -17.65 16.17 15.58
N ASP A 639 -17.29 15.26 14.65
CA ASP A 639 -17.90 14.82 13.39
C ASP A 639 -17.99 15.74 12.16
N LEU A 640 -17.56 15.14 11.03
CA LEU A 640 -18.40 15.11 9.83
C LEU A 640 -18.44 13.69 9.25
N VAL A 641 -19.47 12.93 9.63
CA VAL A 641 -19.96 11.77 8.87
C VAL A 641 -21.12 12.24 7.98
N VAL A 642 -21.32 11.53 6.86
CA VAL A 642 -22.28 11.77 5.77
C VAL A 642 -23.67 12.23 6.22
N PHE A 643 -24.26 13.18 5.46
CA PHE A 643 -25.72 13.27 5.31
C PHE A 643 -26.17 13.65 3.90
N ALA A 644 -26.87 12.73 3.25
CA ALA A 644 -27.73 13.01 2.10
C ALA A 644 -29.12 12.38 2.33
N GLN A 645 -30.15 13.22 2.44
CA GLN A 645 -31.59 12.88 2.55
C GLN A 645 -32.00 12.05 3.79
N SER A 646 -32.86 12.57 4.66
CA SER A 646 -34.29 12.62 4.32
C SER A 646 -35.11 13.45 5.32
N PHE A 647 -36.01 14.29 4.80
CA PHE A 647 -37.27 14.65 5.47
C PHE A 647 -38.33 14.98 4.41
N LEU A 648 -39.26 14.05 4.23
CA LEU A 648 -40.56 14.28 3.60
C LEU A 648 -41.62 13.82 4.62
N THR A 649 -42.29 14.76 5.28
CA THR A 649 -43.71 14.63 5.66
C THR A 649 -44.30 15.99 6.04
N THR A 650 -45.43 16.33 5.41
CA THR A 650 -46.55 17.17 5.93
C THR A 650 -46.19 18.47 6.67
N GLU A 651 -46.41 19.67 6.14
CA GLU A 651 -47.70 20.19 5.66
C GLU A 651 -47.52 21.23 4.53
N ALA A 652 -48.51 21.36 3.64
CA ALA A 652 -48.61 22.47 2.69
C ALA A 652 -49.40 23.64 3.32
N PRO A 653 -49.12 24.89 2.92
CA PRO A 653 -50.15 25.56 2.10
C PRO A 653 -49.62 26.43 0.94
N GLU A 654 -50.46 26.45 -0.10
CA GLU A 654 -50.65 27.41 -1.19
C GLU A 654 -49.81 28.71 -1.24
N PHE A 655 -49.06 28.88 -2.35
CA PHE A 655 -49.03 30.03 -3.28
C PHE A 655 -47.94 29.71 -4.33
N ILE A 656 -48.15 29.50 -5.64
CA ILE A 656 -48.93 30.21 -6.67
C ILE A 656 -48.48 31.67 -6.89
N LEU A 657 -47.78 31.85 -8.01
CA LEU A 657 -47.60 33.05 -8.85
C LEU A 657 -46.83 34.30 -8.33
N GLU A 658 -45.78 34.59 -9.10
CA GLU A 658 -45.50 35.88 -9.78
C GLU A 658 -44.87 37.10 -9.08
N MET A 659 -44.10 37.82 -9.91
CA MET A 659 -43.44 39.14 -9.72
C MET A 659 -42.22 39.16 -8.77
N PHE A 660 -41.05 39.70 -9.16
CA PHE A 660 -40.78 40.79 -10.12
C PHE A 660 -39.67 40.50 -11.15
N ALA A 661 -39.75 41.17 -12.30
CA ALA A 661 -38.72 41.24 -13.32
C ALA A 661 -38.37 42.70 -13.67
N ARG A 662 -37.11 42.94 -14.09
CA ARG A 662 -36.58 44.02 -14.98
C ARG A 662 -35.05 44.11 -14.82
N GLU A 663 -34.25 44.46 -15.84
CA GLU A 663 -34.47 44.68 -17.29
C GLU A 663 -33.13 44.27 -17.97
N PHE A 664 -33.01 43.85 -19.23
CA PHE A 664 -33.80 43.99 -20.47
C PHE A 664 -33.74 42.65 -21.27
N GLY A 665 -34.52 42.38 -22.33
CA GLY A 665 -35.65 43.13 -22.90
C GLY A 665 -35.76 42.96 -24.44
N THR A 666 -36.92 42.49 -24.91
CA THR A 666 -37.41 42.45 -26.32
C THR A 666 -36.72 41.48 -27.32
N THR A 667 -37.39 40.74 -28.22
CA THR A 667 -38.83 40.64 -28.57
C THR A 667 -39.21 39.34 -29.33
N SER A 668 -40.48 38.92 -29.18
CA SER A 668 -41.35 38.16 -30.11
C SER A 668 -41.04 36.72 -30.58
N CYS A 669 -41.94 35.80 -30.16
CA CYS A 669 -42.33 34.54 -30.83
C CYS A 669 -43.39 34.85 -31.93
N PRO A 670 -43.82 33.94 -32.84
CA PRO A 670 -44.68 32.79 -32.45
C PRO A 670 -44.59 31.47 -33.27
N LEU A 671 -44.70 30.36 -32.52
CA LEU A 671 -45.54 29.17 -32.72
C LEU A 671 -45.43 28.24 -33.97
N LEU A 672 -45.35 26.95 -33.59
CA LEU A 672 -45.49 25.69 -34.32
C LEU A 672 -46.84 25.49 -35.06
N PRO A 673 -46.92 24.46 -35.93
CA PRO A 673 -47.54 23.18 -35.52
C PRO A 673 -46.54 22.06 -35.20
#